data_AF-A0AAD6IUZ8-F1
#
_entry.id   AF-A0AAD6IUZ8-F1
#
_cell.length_a   1.000
_cell.length_b   1.000
_cell.length_c   1.000
_cell.angle_alpha   90.00
_cell.angle_beta   90.00
_cell.angle_gamma   90.00
#
_symmetry.space_group_name_H-M   'P 1'
#
loop_
_entity.id
_entity.type
_entity.pdbx_description
1 polymer ?
#
loop_
_entity_poly.entity_id
_entity_poly.type
_entity_poly.pdbx_seq_one_letter_code
_entity_poly.pdbx_strand_id
1 'polypeptide(L)'
;MTTSPIKPPQTEPDEAPNCDYWYIATSSDETCFTVSQTTGVDLDLLLLLNPTLGDDCSSVKTGYGYCIDASGNPPVHTTTKATTPTSSAPPPPPATPTYIPEDFPPQSGQSVQCIKTKSGKSEPGSTTVGPDLATAIGQACALILPGGSKWLEKGYPYPAIVKVNGKAVTFDLKIWLGGFQVPNDLCRGAVGINPSSAAPDGDSTLFLGGTRQDGRLRAPKAKSSQAPGLQIKVELALQLAARLLRSPISPAAKWSAAAEARRSPFKKPRHRNCNPVRVLRLHLPLLVTLAKMVRIGAVDSCLLIAYSLLAFCSFITSVSSWNRLSDGGLKKIPSPGDTLHPDKGKLLKPLLIPRVVNTEGSRKALQHFTSFFSDLNWTLNFDNFTQPTVISKDPVPFVNFWATLDPPWKSQERHQGEVGRLVLVAHYDSKIEPSGFIGATDSAAPCAMIMHIAKAIDGAMRRKWAKMEQEADEFEMADEQGLMILLLDGEEAFKWWTSEDSIYGARHLAEKWESTMNAAHSTYKNHLSSINLFVLLDLLGAPMPRVPSYFKVTHWAYQHLADLEIRLRGLGLLESGKDHALFLPDRDKTVFQEGLSIEDDHIPFLRKGVDILHLIASPFPSVWHTMNDDGAHLDKKVVNDWAVIVSAFVAEWYGLEPYLTGNGDGMSTISKRLNKTEL
;
A
#
# COMPACT_ATOMS: atom_id res chain seq x y z
N MET A 1 26.21 -26.96 3.36
CA MET A 1 27.16 -26.44 2.35
C MET A 1 26.34 -25.72 1.31
N THR A 2 26.62 -24.46 1.02
CA THR A 2 25.89 -23.69 -0.01
C THR A 2 26.47 -24.04 -1.38
N THR A 3 25.82 -24.96 -2.08
CA THR A 3 26.05 -25.14 -3.53
C THR A 3 25.55 -23.90 -4.24
N SER A 4 26.44 -23.17 -4.92
CA SER A 4 26.03 -22.11 -5.84
C SER A 4 25.07 -22.67 -6.89
N PRO A 5 24.06 -21.89 -7.33
CA PRO A 5 23.12 -22.32 -8.35
C PRO A 5 23.88 -22.68 -9.64
N ILE A 6 23.60 -23.87 -10.17
CA ILE A 6 24.29 -24.38 -11.36
C ILE A 6 23.68 -23.69 -12.59
N LYS A 7 24.46 -22.82 -13.22
CA LYS A 7 24.08 -22.16 -14.48
C LYS A 7 23.65 -23.23 -15.52
N PRO A 8 22.51 -23.06 -16.21
CA PRO A 8 22.04 -24.01 -17.23
C PRO A 8 23.06 -24.24 -18.36
N PRO A 9 23.04 -25.42 -19.03
CA PRO A 9 23.99 -25.75 -20.11
C PRO A 9 23.89 -24.86 -21.35
N GLN A 10 22.77 -24.16 -21.53
CA GLN A 10 22.51 -23.20 -22.60
C GLN A 10 21.87 -21.96 -21.99
N THR A 11 22.41 -20.79 -22.29
CA THR A 11 21.88 -19.47 -21.92
C THR A 11 22.11 -18.52 -23.09
N GLU A 12 21.28 -17.49 -23.21
CA GLU A 12 21.53 -16.40 -24.18
C GLU A 12 22.63 -15.48 -23.63
N PRO A 13 23.41 -14.81 -24.50
CA PRO A 13 24.46 -13.88 -24.06
C PRO A 13 23.89 -12.59 -23.46
N ASP A 14 24.78 -11.80 -22.87
CA ASP A 14 24.49 -10.57 -22.12
C ASP A 14 23.56 -10.78 -20.90
N GLU A 15 23.40 -12.02 -20.45
CA GLU A 15 22.63 -12.36 -19.26
C GLU A 15 23.33 -11.92 -17.96
N ALA A 16 22.55 -11.72 -16.89
CA ALA A 16 23.08 -11.21 -15.62
C ALA A 16 24.25 -12.07 -15.07
N PRO A 17 25.47 -11.51 -14.90
CA PRO A 17 26.67 -12.28 -14.55
C PRO A 17 26.68 -12.79 -13.10
N ASN A 18 25.71 -12.34 -12.30
CA ASN A 18 25.52 -12.61 -10.88
C ASN A 18 24.16 -13.31 -10.61
N CYS A 19 23.65 -14.05 -11.58
CA CYS A 19 22.34 -14.71 -11.50
C CYS A 19 22.28 -15.83 -10.46
N ASP A 20 21.28 -15.78 -9.58
CA ASP A 20 21.04 -16.77 -8.53
C ASP A 20 19.91 -17.77 -8.88
N TYR A 21 18.89 -17.35 -9.63
CA TYR A 21 17.81 -18.25 -10.06
C TYR A 21 17.56 -18.17 -11.56
N TRP A 22 17.37 -19.34 -12.17
CA TRP A 22 17.24 -19.52 -13.61
C TRP A 22 15.90 -20.19 -13.94
N TYR A 23 15.12 -19.56 -14.83
CA TYR A 23 14.04 -20.22 -15.56
C TYR A 23 14.63 -20.96 -16.76
N ILE A 24 14.14 -22.15 -17.10
CA ILE A 24 14.50 -22.85 -18.34
C ILE A 24 13.24 -22.90 -19.20
N ALA A 25 13.28 -22.28 -20.37
CA ALA A 25 12.16 -22.33 -21.32
C ALA A 25 11.95 -23.77 -21.82
N THR A 26 10.71 -24.24 -21.82
CA THR A 26 10.31 -25.62 -22.12
C THR A 26 9.48 -25.76 -23.40
N SER A 27 8.96 -24.65 -23.94
CA SER A 27 8.16 -24.57 -25.17
C SER A 27 8.80 -23.65 -26.22
N SER A 28 8.29 -23.70 -27.45
CA SER A 28 8.56 -22.71 -28.51
C SER A 28 7.69 -21.46 -28.39
N ASP A 29 6.63 -21.54 -27.59
CA ASP A 29 5.54 -20.57 -27.58
C ASP A 29 5.60 -19.65 -26.34
N GLU A 30 6.63 -19.82 -25.51
CA GLU A 30 6.94 -18.93 -24.39
C GLU A 30 7.51 -17.59 -24.89
N THR A 31 7.25 -16.53 -24.14
CA THR A 31 7.73 -15.16 -24.38
C THR A 31 8.20 -14.56 -23.06
N CYS A 32 8.91 -13.43 -23.06
CA CYS A 32 9.31 -12.84 -21.78
C CYS A 32 8.12 -12.40 -20.90
N PHE A 33 6.95 -12.14 -21.50
CA PHE A 33 5.69 -12.00 -20.77
C PHE A 33 5.30 -13.28 -20.01
N THR A 34 5.30 -14.44 -20.68
CA THR A 34 4.93 -15.71 -20.01
C THR A 34 5.97 -16.16 -19.00
N VAL A 35 7.26 -15.85 -19.21
CA VAL A 35 8.33 -16.13 -18.23
C VAL A 35 8.18 -15.24 -16.99
N SER A 36 7.96 -13.93 -17.17
CA SER A 36 7.69 -12.97 -16.08
C SER A 36 6.50 -13.43 -15.25
N GLN A 37 5.38 -13.69 -15.92
CA GLN A 37 4.16 -14.24 -15.33
C GLN A 37 4.42 -15.54 -14.56
N THR A 38 4.94 -16.58 -15.21
CA THR A 38 5.11 -17.93 -14.61
C THR A 38 6.04 -17.94 -13.39
N THR A 39 6.97 -16.99 -13.29
CA THR A 39 7.95 -16.94 -12.19
C THR A 39 7.66 -15.86 -11.15
N GLY A 40 6.71 -14.96 -11.41
CA GLY A 40 6.39 -13.84 -10.52
C GLY A 40 7.47 -12.74 -10.48
N VAL A 41 8.38 -12.71 -11.45
CA VAL A 41 9.38 -11.63 -11.60
C VAL A 41 8.79 -10.50 -12.43
N ASP A 42 9.05 -9.25 -12.01
CA ASP A 42 8.70 -8.05 -12.78
C ASP A 42 9.31 -8.09 -14.19
N LEU A 43 8.57 -7.57 -15.17
CA LEU A 43 8.95 -7.67 -16.59
C LEU A 43 10.15 -6.77 -16.94
N ASP A 44 10.19 -5.54 -16.41
CA ASP A 44 11.33 -4.63 -16.60
C ASP A 44 12.59 -5.22 -15.96
N LEU A 45 12.45 -5.88 -14.81
CA LEU A 45 13.53 -6.64 -14.16
C LEU A 45 13.97 -7.86 -14.99
N LEU A 46 13.05 -8.64 -15.56
CA LEU A 46 13.38 -9.79 -16.41
C LEU A 46 14.16 -9.37 -17.67
N LEU A 47 13.73 -8.28 -18.31
CA LEU A 47 14.42 -7.66 -19.45
C LEU A 47 15.80 -7.11 -19.06
N LEU A 48 15.92 -6.50 -17.88
CA LEU A 48 17.19 -6.01 -17.32
C LEU A 48 18.18 -7.14 -16.99
N LEU A 49 17.67 -8.31 -16.58
CA LEU A 49 18.47 -9.51 -16.31
C LEU A 49 18.81 -10.32 -17.57
N ASN A 50 18.09 -10.12 -18.67
CA ASN A 50 18.26 -10.83 -19.94
C ASN A 50 18.03 -9.88 -21.15
N PRO A 51 18.96 -8.96 -21.47
CA PRO A 51 18.80 -7.95 -22.52
C PRO A 51 18.58 -8.53 -23.93
N THR A 52 18.91 -9.80 -24.13
CA THR A 52 18.70 -10.58 -25.36
C THR A 52 17.26 -11.03 -25.59
N LEU A 53 16.37 -10.91 -24.60
CA LEU A 53 14.93 -11.18 -24.77
C LEU A 53 14.23 -10.14 -25.65
N GLY A 54 14.74 -8.90 -25.64
CA GLY A 54 14.21 -7.77 -26.41
C GLY A 54 12.93 -7.15 -25.83
N ASP A 55 12.73 -5.84 -26.04
CA ASP A 55 11.54 -5.09 -25.63
C ASP A 55 10.22 -5.65 -26.23
N ASP A 56 10.31 -6.53 -27.22
CA ASP A 56 9.19 -7.23 -27.87
C ASP A 56 8.93 -8.65 -27.32
N CYS A 57 9.72 -9.11 -26.34
CA CYS A 57 9.65 -10.43 -25.69
C CYS A 57 9.75 -11.66 -26.60
N SER A 58 10.06 -11.49 -27.90
CA SER A 58 9.93 -12.55 -28.92
C SER A 58 11.10 -13.54 -28.94
N SER A 59 12.19 -13.24 -28.22
CA SER A 59 13.48 -13.95 -28.33
C SER A 59 13.72 -15.05 -27.29
N VAL A 60 12.66 -15.57 -26.67
CA VAL A 60 12.74 -16.80 -25.83
C VAL A 60 13.01 -18.02 -26.70
N LYS A 61 13.90 -18.91 -26.24
CA LYS A 61 14.32 -20.12 -26.97
C LYS A 61 14.14 -21.36 -26.11
N THR A 62 13.46 -22.35 -26.65
CA THR A 62 13.26 -23.66 -25.99
C THR A 62 14.60 -24.29 -25.59
N GLY A 63 14.71 -24.74 -24.33
CA GLY A 63 15.91 -25.34 -23.75
C GLY A 63 16.93 -24.33 -23.18
N TYR A 64 16.72 -23.03 -23.35
CA TYR A 64 17.63 -22.00 -22.84
C TYR A 64 17.24 -21.53 -21.43
N GLY A 65 18.28 -21.24 -20.63
CA GLY A 65 18.18 -20.64 -19.31
C GLY A 65 18.16 -19.12 -19.37
N TYR A 66 17.19 -18.53 -18.66
CA TYR A 66 17.00 -17.09 -18.47
C TYR A 66 17.04 -16.76 -16.98
N CYS A 67 17.69 -15.66 -16.63
CA CYS A 67 17.86 -15.23 -15.24
C CYS A 67 16.59 -14.56 -14.70
N ILE A 68 16.13 -14.98 -13.51
CA ILE A 68 14.92 -14.44 -12.87
C ILE A 68 15.18 -13.80 -11.49
N ASP A 69 16.38 -13.95 -10.93
CA ASP A 69 16.87 -13.24 -9.74
C ASP A 69 18.41 -13.23 -9.71
N ALA A 70 19.02 -12.15 -9.22
CA ALA A 70 20.47 -11.94 -9.24
C ALA A 70 20.97 -11.04 -8.10
N SER A 71 21.86 -11.54 -7.25
CA SER A 71 22.34 -10.82 -6.06
C SER A 71 23.35 -9.71 -6.40
N GLY A 72 22.93 -8.46 -6.27
CA GLY A 72 23.80 -7.29 -6.40
C GLY A 72 23.10 -6.03 -6.89
N ASN A 73 23.89 -5.01 -7.26
CA ASN A 73 23.38 -3.92 -8.08
C ASN A 73 23.16 -4.44 -9.52
N PRO A 74 22.14 -3.96 -10.25
CA PRO A 74 21.86 -4.41 -11.61
C PRO A 74 23.05 -4.17 -12.56
N PRO A 75 23.31 -5.08 -13.52
CA PRO A 75 24.50 -5.04 -14.35
C PRO A 75 24.42 -3.94 -15.42
N VAL A 76 25.53 -3.23 -15.62
CA VAL A 76 25.62 -2.12 -16.58
C VAL A 76 26.20 -2.63 -17.91
N HIS A 77 25.34 -3.21 -18.76
CA HIS A 77 25.74 -3.69 -20.07
C HIS A 77 26.07 -2.52 -21.01
N THR A 78 27.34 -2.42 -21.43
CA THR A 78 27.85 -1.36 -22.31
C THR A 78 28.13 -1.93 -23.71
N THR A 79 27.07 -2.15 -24.48
CA THR A 79 27.14 -2.72 -25.83
C THR A 79 27.86 -1.78 -26.81
N THR A 80 29.13 -2.09 -27.11
CA THR A 80 29.92 -1.39 -28.15
C THR A 80 29.52 -1.90 -29.53
N LYS A 81 28.71 -1.13 -30.26
CA LYS A 81 28.24 -1.50 -31.59
C LYS A 81 29.38 -1.44 -32.63
N ALA A 82 29.83 -2.60 -33.08
CA ALA A 82 30.75 -2.73 -34.21
C ALA A 82 30.03 -2.42 -35.54
N THR A 83 30.78 -1.92 -36.53
CA THR A 83 30.24 -1.45 -37.82
C THR A 83 30.96 -2.12 -38.99
N THR A 84 30.23 -2.64 -39.97
CA THR A 84 30.75 -3.18 -41.24
C THR A 84 29.67 -2.97 -42.32
N PRO A 85 30.00 -2.70 -43.60
CA PRO A 85 29.14 -1.86 -44.45
C PRO A 85 28.14 -2.61 -45.34
N THR A 86 27.15 -1.83 -45.82
CA THR A 86 25.99 -2.23 -46.62
C THR A 86 26.28 -2.52 -48.10
N SER A 87 25.45 -3.35 -48.74
CA SER A 87 25.18 -3.28 -50.19
C SER A 87 23.74 -3.72 -50.54
N SER A 88 23.18 -3.10 -51.59
CA SER A 88 21.92 -3.37 -52.35
C SER A 88 21.05 -4.60 -52.03
N ALA A 89 19.70 -4.57 -52.10
CA ALA A 89 18.70 -3.53 -52.43
C ALA A 89 17.28 -4.02 -51.99
N PRO A 90 16.21 -3.17 -51.97
CA PRO A 90 15.00 -3.46 -51.16
C PRO A 90 13.78 -4.07 -51.88
N PRO A 91 12.94 -4.85 -51.17
CA PRO A 91 11.51 -5.03 -51.46
C PRO A 91 10.63 -3.92 -50.81
N PRO A 92 9.37 -3.74 -51.24
CA PRO A 92 8.50 -2.66 -50.74
C PRO A 92 7.83 -2.97 -49.37
N PRO A 93 7.43 -1.94 -48.60
CA PRO A 93 6.89 -2.11 -47.25
C PRO A 93 5.39 -2.47 -47.23
N PRO A 94 4.96 -3.40 -46.36
CA PRO A 94 3.61 -3.43 -45.79
C PRO A 94 3.38 -2.18 -44.92
N ALA A 95 2.13 -1.74 -44.79
CA ALA A 95 1.81 -0.53 -44.02
C ALA A 95 1.81 -0.78 -42.50
N THR A 96 2.63 -0.03 -41.77
CA THR A 96 2.54 0.08 -40.31
C THR A 96 1.28 0.88 -39.92
N PRO A 97 0.50 0.47 -38.91
CA PRO A 97 -0.58 1.31 -38.39
C PRO A 97 -0.02 2.59 -37.75
N THR A 98 -0.61 3.73 -38.09
CA THR A 98 -0.26 5.01 -37.47
C THR A 98 -0.94 5.14 -36.11
N TYR A 99 -0.30 4.67 -35.05
CA TYR A 99 -0.67 5.10 -33.70
C TYR A 99 -0.29 6.57 -33.54
N ILE A 100 -1.30 7.38 -33.19
CA ILE A 100 -1.24 8.84 -33.10
C ILE A 100 -1.27 9.24 -31.62
N PRO A 101 -1.04 10.51 -31.23
CA PRO A 101 -0.92 10.92 -29.81
C PRO A 101 -2.20 10.82 -28.95
N GLU A 102 -3.15 9.96 -29.33
CA GLU A 102 -4.49 9.82 -28.74
C GLU A 102 -4.66 8.50 -27.96
N ASP A 103 -3.77 7.51 -28.16
CA ASP A 103 -3.78 6.21 -27.47
C ASP A 103 -3.41 6.27 -25.98
N PHE A 104 -2.86 7.40 -25.49
CA PHE A 104 -2.66 7.68 -24.06
C PHE A 104 -3.27 9.04 -23.69
N PRO A 105 -4.38 9.06 -22.92
CA PRO A 105 -5.25 10.23 -22.87
C PRO A 105 -4.88 11.25 -21.78
N PRO A 106 -5.19 12.55 -21.99
CA PRO A 106 -5.52 13.40 -20.87
C PRO A 106 -6.89 13.03 -20.30
N GLN A 107 -7.04 13.00 -18.98
CA GLN A 107 -8.36 13.22 -18.39
C GLN A 107 -8.94 14.56 -18.89
N SER A 108 -10.25 14.59 -19.14
CA SER A 108 -10.90 15.68 -19.88
C SER A 108 -10.88 17.02 -19.13
N GLY A 109 -9.85 17.84 -19.36
CA GLY A 109 -9.91 19.28 -19.10
C GLY A 109 -8.64 20.14 -19.18
N GLN A 110 -7.62 19.95 -20.04
CA GLN A 110 -7.35 19.06 -21.17
C GLN A 110 -5.84 19.11 -21.49
N SER A 111 -5.26 17.99 -21.94
CA SER A 111 -3.98 17.84 -22.68
C SER A 111 -2.62 18.22 -22.04
N VAL A 112 -1.49 17.95 -22.73
CA VAL A 112 -0.58 16.77 -22.65
C VAL A 112 0.87 17.25 -23.02
N GLN A 113 1.92 16.49 -22.69
CA GLN A 113 3.11 16.15 -23.54
C GLN A 113 4.43 15.96 -22.75
N CYS A 114 5.08 14.81 -22.96
CA CYS A 114 6.30 14.32 -22.30
C CYS A 114 7.34 13.89 -23.34
N ILE A 115 8.65 13.97 -23.04
CA ILE A 115 9.68 14.03 -24.11
C ILE A 115 11.07 13.45 -23.64
N LYS A 116 11.41 12.14 -23.76
CA LYS A 116 12.56 11.35 -23.15
C LYS A 116 14.07 11.74 -23.51
N THR A 117 15.05 11.51 -22.59
CA THR A 117 16.35 12.25 -22.29
C THR A 117 17.74 11.86 -22.90
N LYS A 118 18.80 12.70 -22.72
CA LYS A 118 20.25 12.43 -23.07
C LYS A 118 21.45 12.87 -22.16
N SER A 119 21.34 13.52 -20.98
CA SER A 119 22.53 13.78 -20.10
C SER A 119 22.17 14.16 -18.64
N GLY A 120 23.17 14.22 -17.75
CA GLY A 120 23.02 14.64 -16.35
C GLY A 120 22.50 16.08 -16.12
N LYS A 121 22.26 16.42 -14.85
CA LYS A 121 21.62 17.68 -14.42
C LYS A 121 22.59 18.87 -14.32
N SER A 122 22.03 20.06 -14.49
CA SER A 122 22.36 21.23 -13.68
C SER A 122 21.06 21.96 -13.30
N GLU A 123 20.97 22.52 -12.10
CA GLU A 123 19.90 23.46 -11.78
C GLU A 123 20.06 24.73 -12.63
N PRO A 124 18.96 25.39 -13.04
CA PRO A 124 19.07 26.65 -13.77
C PRO A 124 19.46 27.79 -12.81
N GLY A 125 20.76 28.10 -12.79
CA GLY A 125 21.18 29.47 -12.53
C GLY A 125 20.45 30.43 -13.49
N SER A 126 20.19 31.67 -13.11
CA SER A 126 21.30 32.55 -12.78
C SER A 126 20.91 33.69 -11.83
N THR A 127 21.83 34.00 -10.92
CA THR A 127 22.52 35.30 -10.88
C THR A 127 21.97 36.34 -11.88
N THR A 128 21.24 37.34 -11.38
CA THR A 128 21.14 38.76 -11.86
C THR A 128 21.37 39.10 -13.35
N VAL A 129 20.56 39.91 -14.05
CA VAL A 129 19.28 40.62 -13.84
C VAL A 129 18.74 40.96 -15.25
N GLY A 130 17.42 40.95 -15.48
CA GLY A 130 16.80 41.61 -16.64
C GLY A 130 16.23 43.00 -16.29
N PRO A 131 16.19 43.97 -17.24
CA PRO A 131 15.68 45.33 -17.02
C PRO A 131 14.24 45.42 -16.49
N ASP A 132 13.46 44.42 -16.86
CA ASP A 132 12.06 44.25 -16.54
C ASP A 132 11.78 42.75 -16.41
N LEU A 133 10.58 42.43 -15.93
CA LEU A 133 10.17 41.05 -15.68
C LEU A 133 10.14 40.19 -16.95
N ALA A 134 9.75 40.75 -18.10
CA ALA A 134 9.66 40.00 -19.36
C ALA A 134 11.05 39.66 -19.92
N THR A 135 11.98 40.61 -19.88
CA THR A 135 13.38 40.40 -20.31
C THR A 135 14.09 39.41 -19.38
N ALA A 136 13.86 39.48 -18.07
CA ALA A 136 14.42 38.54 -17.11
C ALA A 136 13.91 37.09 -17.33
N ILE A 137 12.60 36.92 -17.58
CA ILE A 137 12.00 35.62 -17.90
C ILE A 137 12.53 35.07 -19.24
N GLY A 138 12.69 35.92 -20.26
CA GLY A 138 13.27 35.51 -21.55
C GLY A 138 14.71 35.04 -21.45
N GLN A 139 15.54 35.70 -20.65
CA GLN A 139 16.92 35.28 -20.40
C GLN A 139 17.01 33.98 -19.58
N ALA A 140 16.13 33.80 -18.58
CA ALA A 140 16.07 32.55 -17.82
C ALA A 140 15.72 31.34 -18.72
N CYS A 141 14.77 31.47 -19.63
CA CYS A 141 14.45 30.42 -20.60
C CYS A 141 15.63 30.04 -21.51
N ALA A 142 16.38 31.03 -22.01
CA ALA A 142 17.56 30.78 -22.83
C ALA A 142 18.70 30.07 -22.06
N LEU A 143 18.80 30.28 -20.74
CA LEU A 143 19.73 29.59 -19.85
C LEU A 143 19.27 28.18 -19.46
N ILE A 144 17.96 27.92 -19.42
CA ILE A 144 17.37 26.59 -19.20
C ILE A 144 17.54 25.70 -20.45
N LEU A 145 17.56 26.27 -21.65
CA LEU A 145 17.62 25.56 -22.94
C LEU A 145 18.88 25.87 -23.80
N PRO A 146 20.11 25.69 -23.27
CA PRO A 146 21.33 26.08 -23.96
C PRO A 146 21.77 25.07 -25.05
N GLY A 147 21.19 25.20 -26.24
CA GLY A 147 21.80 24.77 -27.51
C GLY A 147 21.97 23.26 -27.74
N GLY A 148 20.96 22.63 -28.35
CA GLY A 148 21.10 21.34 -29.04
C GLY A 148 20.82 20.10 -28.20
N SER A 149 19.63 19.51 -28.40
CA SER A 149 19.05 18.39 -27.62
C SER A 149 18.60 18.76 -26.19
N LYS A 150 17.53 18.10 -25.73
CA LYS A 150 16.76 18.35 -24.50
C LYS A 150 15.90 19.62 -24.53
N TRP A 151 14.59 19.48 -24.31
CA TRP A 151 13.89 20.38 -23.39
C TRP A 151 13.39 19.56 -22.16
N LEU A 152 12.09 19.54 -21.85
CA LEU A 152 11.56 19.44 -20.48
C LEU A 152 10.16 18.75 -20.39
N GLU A 153 9.78 18.33 -19.18
CA GLU A 153 8.41 17.99 -18.76
C GLU A 153 7.95 18.89 -17.59
N LYS A 154 7.01 18.45 -16.75
CA LYS A 154 6.40 19.23 -15.64
C LYS A 154 6.15 18.32 -14.43
N GLY A 155 6.55 18.79 -13.24
CA GLY A 155 6.16 18.16 -11.96
C GLY A 155 5.58 19.18 -10.98
N TYR A 156 5.67 18.86 -9.69
CA TYR A 156 5.45 19.84 -8.61
C TYR A 156 6.45 21.02 -8.71
N PRO A 157 6.06 22.23 -8.26
CA PRO A 157 6.85 23.45 -8.48
C PRO A 157 8.20 23.47 -7.77
N TYR A 158 9.21 23.98 -8.49
CA TYR A 158 10.51 24.39 -7.99
C TYR A 158 10.50 25.90 -7.74
N PRO A 159 10.74 26.39 -6.51
CA PRO A 159 10.84 27.82 -6.26
C PRO A 159 12.17 28.36 -6.81
N ALA A 160 12.10 29.27 -7.78
CA ALA A 160 13.25 29.99 -8.32
C ALA A 160 13.19 31.46 -7.89
N ILE A 161 14.37 32.09 -7.74
CA ILE A 161 14.52 33.47 -7.24
C ILE A 161 15.27 34.29 -8.27
N VAL A 162 14.60 35.25 -8.91
CA VAL A 162 15.21 36.20 -9.85
C VAL A 162 15.15 37.59 -9.26
N LYS A 163 16.23 38.35 -9.42
CA LYS A 163 16.28 39.75 -9.02
C LYS A 163 15.78 40.62 -10.16
N VAL A 164 14.63 41.26 -9.96
CA VAL A 164 14.11 42.29 -10.86
C VAL A 164 14.40 43.63 -10.19
N ASN A 165 15.30 44.40 -10.79
CA ASN A 165 15.67 45.75 -10.34
C ASN A 165 16.06 45.79 -8.86
N GLY A 166 16.99 44.90 -8.49
CA GLY A 166 17.52 44.73 -7.13
C GLY A 166 16.63 43.95 -6.16
N LYS A 167 15.30 44.09 -6.26
CA LYS A 167 14.32 43.34 -5.45
C LYS A 167 14.29 41.87 -5.91
N ALA A 168 14.33 40.95 -4.96
CA ALA A 168 14.22 39.51 -5.24
C ALA A 168 12.75 39.10 -5.34
N VAL A 169 12.37 38.44 -6.44
CA VAL A 169 11.04 37.90 -6.67
C VAL A 169 11.15 36.38 -6.77
N THR A 170 10.36 35.67 -5.95
CA THR A 170 10.25 34.21 -6.01
C THR A 170 9.08 33.81 -6.91
N PHE A 171 9.26 32.79 -7.73
CA PHE A 171 8.26 32.25 -8.65
C PHE A 171 8.38 30.73 -8.75
N ASP A 172 7.28 30.06 -9.11
CA ASP A 172 7.15 28.61 -9.04
C ASP A 172 7.35 27.99 -10.43
N LEU A 173 8.57 27.58 -10.76
CA LEU A 173 8.90 26.84 -11.99
C LEU A 173 8.34 25.42 -11.93
N LYS A 174 7.30 25.13 -12.71
CA LYS A 174 6.69 23.78 -12.80
C LYS A 174 7.29 23.00 -13.97
N ILE A 175 8.50 22.48 -13.77
CA ILE A 175 9.35 21.87 -14.81
C ILE A 175 9.96 20.57 -14.30
N TRP A 176 10.10 19.54 -15.15
CA TRP A 176 10.87 18.31 -14.90
C TRP A 176 11.79 17.94 -16.07
N LEU A 177 12.62 16.92 -15.90
CA LEU A 177 13.63 16.50 -16.87
C LEU A 177 13.47 15.04 -17.35
N GLY A 178 12.85 14.90 -18.51
CA GLY A 178 13.39 14.08 -19.60
C GLY A 178 13.32 14.90 -20.89
N GLY A 179 14.25 14.76 -21.85
CA GLY A 179 14.34 15.67 -23.01
C GLY A 179 14.68 15.10 -24.41
N PHE A 180 13.68 14.91 -25.30
CA PHE A 180 13.80 15.18 -26.76
C PHE A 180 13.70 16.69 -27.02
N GLN A 181 12.74 17.25 -27.77
CA GLN A 181 12.64 18.71 -27.99
C GLN A 181 11.20 19.29 -27.99
N VAL A 182 10.89 20.14 -26.98
CA VAL A 182 9.96 21.37 -27.03
C VAL A 182 10.91 24.24 -27.42
N PRO A 183 10.58 25.27 -28.37
CA PRO A 183 11.22 26.63 -28.36
C PRO A 183 11.00 27.54 -27.15
N ASN A 184 11.79 28.62 -27.18
CA ASN A 184 11.91 29.65 -26.16
C ASN A 184 10.67 30.53 -25.95
N ASP A 185 9.62 30.42 -26.77
CA ASP A 185 8.32 31.06 -26.54
C ASP A 185 7.46 30.26 -25.55
N LEU A 186 7.33 28.95 -25.74
CA LEU A 186 6.57 28.06 -24.86
C LEU A 186 7.09 28.10 -23.42
N CYS A 187 8.41 28.13 -23.24
CA CYS A 187 9.04 28.28 -21.93
C CYS A 187 8.61 29.58 -21.21
N ARG A 188 8.48 30.70 -21.93
CA ARG A 188 8.10 31.99 -21.34
C ARG A 188 6.66 32.01 -20.81
N GLY A 189 5.76 31.22 -21.41
CA GLY A 189 4.39 31.05 -20.94
C GLY A 189 4.24 30.16 -19.69
N ALA A 190 5.21 29.28 -19.43
CA ALA A 190 5.16 28.33 -18.30
C ALA A 190 5.64 28.92 -16.96
N VAL A 191 6.19 30.14 -16.95
CA VAL A 191 6.75 30.78 -15.74
C VAL A 191 5.63 31.45 -14.92
N GLY A 192 5.03 30.67 -14.02
CA GLY A 192 4.01 31.14 -13.09
C GLY A 192 4.58 32.02 -11.96
N ILE A 193 4.35 33.33 -12.04
CA ILE A 193 4.54 34.26 -10.92
C ILE A 193 3.49 33.93 -9.85
N ASN A 194 3.88 33.86 -8.57
CA ASN A 194 2.97 33.56 -7.45
C ASN A 194 2.87 34.73 -6.44
N PRO A 195 2.18 35.83 -6.79
CA PRO A 195 2.18 37.07 -6.01
C PRO A 195 1.17 37.03 -4.85
N SER A 196 1.37 36.12 -3.90
CA SER A 196 0.54 36.04 -2.67
C SER A 196 1.01 36.94 -1.52
N SER A 197 2.02 37.79 -1.77
CA SER A 197 2.55 38.79 -0.83
C SER A 197 2.89 40.12 -1.53
N ALA A 198 2.12 41.16 -1.20
CA ALA A 198 2.17 42.55 -1.70
C ALA A 198 1.83 42.75 -3.20
N ALA A 199 0.98 43.71 -3.59
CA ALA A 199 -0.01 44.50 -2.83
C ALA A 199 -1.04 45.10 -3.81
N PRO A 200 -2.25 45.48 -3.38
CA PRO A 200 -3.08 46.45 -4.11
C PRO A 200 -2.41 47.83 -4.10
N ASP A 201 -2.82 48.70 -5.03
CA ASP A 201 -2.21 50.00 -5.40
C ASP A 201 -1.51 50.78 -4.26
N GLY A 202 -0.23 51.10 -4.44
CA GLY A 202 0.59 51.71 -3.38
C GLY A 202 2.01 52.13 -3.79
N ASP A 203 2.14 52.90 -4.88
CA ASP A 203 3.38 53.55 -5.35
C ASP A 203 4.51 52.63 -5.86
N SER A 204 5.36 53.24 -6.66
CA SER A 204 6.50 52.74 -7.40
C SER A 204 7.62 52.14 -6.53
N THR A 205 8.33 51.17 -7.12
CA THR A 205 9.75 51.36 -7.53
C THR A 205 10.33 50.07 -8.05
N LEU A 206 10.64 50.06 -9.35
CA LEU A 206 11.37 49.01 -10.05
C LEU A 206 12.55 49.70 -10.78
N PHE A 207 13.66 50.01 -10.10
CA PHE A 207 14.77 50.80 -10.69
C PHE A 207 16.05 50.03 -11.00
N LEU A 208 16.53 50.23 -12.22
CA LEU A 208 17.80 49.72 -12.74
C LEU A 208 18.96 50.68 -12.55
N GLY A 209 20.15 50.11 -12.65
CA GLY A 209 21.19 50.66 -13.51
C GLY A 209 22.47 51.13 -12.82
N GLY A 210 23.49 51.35 -13.64
CA GLY A 210 24.72 52.04 -13.23
C GLY A 210 25.82 51.13 -12.71
N THR A 211 26.94 51.09 -13.43
CA THR A 211 28.22 50.58 -12.93
C THR A 211 29.11 51.71 -12.40
N ARG A 212 30.00 51.33 -11.47
CA ARG A 212 31.40 51.77 -11.36
C ARG A 212 31.79 52.79 -10.25
N GLN A 213 32.89 52.41 -9.59
CA GLN A 213 34.04 53.19 -9.08
C GLN A 213 34.17 53.57 -7.58
N ASP A 214 35.39 53.26 -7.09
CA ASP A 214 36.16 53.75 -5.94
C ASP A 214 35.62 53.71 -4.50
N GLY A 215 36.44 53.27 -3.53
CA GLY A 215 36.00 53.26 -2.12
C GLY A 215 36.84 52.67 -0.97
N ARG A 216 38.05 52.11 -1.17
CA ARG A 216 39.03 51.71 -0.11
C ARG A 216 38.61 50.70 0.99
N LEU A 217 39.23 49.52 0.90
CA LEU A 217 40.13 48.94 1.93
C LEU A 217 39.71 48.86 3.42
N ARG A 218 39.51 47.62 3.90
CA ARG A 218 40.54 46.91 4.71
C ARG A 218 40.28 45.40 4.79
N ALA A 219 41.35 44.65 5.08
CA ALA A 219 41.35 43.18 5.20
C ALA A 219 41.82 42.76 6.63
N PRO A 220 42.17 41.50 6.93
CA PRO A 220 41.30 40.67 7.78
C PRO A 220 41.96 40.23 9.10
N LYS A 221 41.17 39.60 9.99
CA LYS A 221 41.69 38.71 11.04
C LYS A 221 40.83 37.44 11.15
N ALA A 222 41.44 36.38 11.65
CA ALA A 222 40.91 35.01 11.62
C ALA A 222 41.23 34.27 12.93
N LYS A 223 40.46 33.20 13.21
CA LYS A 223 40.86 31.88 13.77
C LYS A 223 39.75 31.21 14.62
N SER A 224 39.85 29.88 14.65
CA SER A 224 39.50 28.95 15.75
C SER A 224 38.05 28.88 16.27
N SER A 225 37.32 27.88 15.75
CA SER A 225 36.78 26.73 16.52
C SER A 225 36.28 26.95 17.97
N GLN A 226 34.98 26.71 18.19
CA GLN A 226 34.47 25.53 18.94
C GLN A 226 32.94 25.48 18.87
N ALA A 227 32.36 24.29 19.04
CA ALA A 227 30.93 24.14 19.35
C ALA A 227 30.72 24.27 20.87
N PRO A 228 29.56 24.78 21.33
CA PRO A 228 28.59 23.82 21.87
C PRO A 228 27.12 24.18 21.59
N GLY A 229 26.39 23.28 20.92
CA GLY A 229 24.95 23.41 20.72
C GLY A 229 24.13 22.69 21.79
N LEU A 230 23.99 23.24 23.01
CA LEU A 230 23.07 22.67 24.01
C LEU A 230 22.34 23.65 24.96
N GLN A 231 22.92 24.80 25.34
CA GLN A 231 22.28 25.65 26.37
C GLN A 231 21.07 26.48 25.89
N ILE A 232 21.07 26.99 24.65
CA ILE A 232 20.07 27.96 24.15
C ILE A 232 18.61 27.45 24.20
N LYS A 233 18.39 26.12 24.26
CA LYS A 233 17.04 25.54 24.35
C LYS A 233 16.41 25.57 25.76
N VAL A 234 17.17 25.81 26.82
CA VAL A 234 16.66 25.83 28.20
C VAL A 234 16.10 27.21 28.57
N GLU A 235 16.82 28.28 28.22
CA GLU A 235 16.45 29.69 28.48
C GLU A 235 15.01 30.02 28.02
N LEU A 236 14.67 29.62 26.79
CA LEU A 236 13.44 30.05 26.13
C LEU A 236 12.18 29.41 26.72
N ALA A 237 12.29 28.20 27.27
CA ALA A 237 11.17 27.48 27.88
C ALA A 237 10.73 28.15 29.20
N LEU A 238 11.69 28.58 30.03
CA LEU A 238 11.43 29.27 31.29
C LEU A 238 10.79 30.66 31.07
N GLN A 239 11.22 31.38 30.03
CA GLN A 239 10.67 32.71 29.73
C GLN A 239 9.22 32.68 29.21
N LEU A 240 8.80 31.63 28.49
CA LEU A 240 7.37 31.47 28.13
C LEU A 240 6.51 31.11 29.34
N ALA A 241 6.96 30.20 30.20
CA ALA A 241 6.22 29.80 31.41
C ALA A 241 5.94 31.00 32.34
N ALA A 242 6.92 31.90 32.51
CA ALA A 242 6.79 33.09 33.33
C ALA A 242 5.74 34.12 32.80
N ARG A 243 5.47 34.15 31.48
CA ARG A 243 4.47 35.06 30.89
C ARG A 243 3.03 34.53 31.00
N LEU A 244 2.83 33.22 30.99
CA LEU A 244 1.48 32.62 31.10
C LEU A 244 0.89 32.66 32.52
N LEU A 245 1.69 33.02 33.53
CA LEU A 245 1.27 33.11 34.94
C LEU A 245 0.94 34.54 35.41
N ARG A 246 0.81 35.53 34.49
CA ARG A 246 0.55 36.93 34.84
C ARG A 246 -0.52 37.61 33.96
N SER A 247 -1.76 37.14 34.04
CA SER A 247 -2.94 37.90 33.59
C SER A 247 -4.17 37.58 34.46
N PRO A 248 -4.81 38.56 35.12
CA PRO A 248 -6.10 38.36 35.77
C PRO A 248 -7.23 38.34 34.73
N ILE A 249 -8.25 37.50 34.95
CA ILE A 249 -9.46 37.43 34.12
C ILE A 249 -10.59 38.17 34.84
N SER A 250 -11.37 38.96 34.10
CA SER A 250 -12.65 39.55 34.51
C SER A 250 -13.66 39.39 33.36
N PRO A 251 -14.97 39.18 33.61
CA PRO A 251 -15.83 38.49 32.64
C PRO A 251 -16.69 39.37 31.72
N ALA A 252 -17.17 38.72 30.65
CA ALA A 252 -18.34 39.02 29.82
C ALA A 252 -18.34 40.25 28.88
N ALA A 253 -18.23 40.00 27.57
CA ALA A 253 -19.11 40.61 26.54
C ALA A 253 -19.03 39.95 25.14
N LYS A 254 -20.16 39.39 24.68
CA LYS A 254 -20.66 39.31 23.29
C LYS A 254 -19.86 38.53 22.20
N TRP A 255 -20.55 38.31 21.08
CA TRP A 255 -20.16 37.48 19.92
C TRP A 255 -19.49 38.29 18.78
N SER A 256 -18.86 37.54 17.87
CA SER A 256 -18.77 37.76 16.40
C SER A 256 -17.45 38.24 15.78
N ALA A 257 -17.17 37.65 14.61
CA ALA A 257 -16.24 38.04 13.53
C ALA A 257 -14.72 37.79 13.67
N ALA A 258 -14.09 37.56 12.50
CA ALA A 258 -12.66 37.32 12.19
C ALA A 258 -12.02 36.09 12.91
N ALA A 259 -11.55 35.02 12.26
CA ALA A 259 -11.04 34.78 10.89
C ALA A 259 -9.68 35.44 10.57
N GLU A 260 -8.95 34.83 9.62
CA GLU A 260 -7.68 35.27 9.04
C GLU A 260 -6.41 35.23 9.92
N ALA A 261 -5.84 34.03 10.12
CA ALA A 261 -4.42 33.86 10.46
C ALA A 261 -3.82 32.69 9.65
N ARG A 262 -2.88 32.97 8.73
CA ARG A 262 -2.47 32.02 7.68
C ARG A 262 -1.30 31.11 8.05
N ARG A 263 -1.28 29.98 7.34
CA ARG A 263 -0.27 28.91 7.27
C ARG A 263 1.19 29.39 7.24
N SER A 264 2.08 28.57 7.80
CA SER A 264 3.42 28.34 7.25
C SER A 264 3.73 26.83 7.28
N PRO A 265 4.32 26.21 6.23
CA PRO A 265 4.35 24.75 6.09
C PRO A 265 5.71 24.10 6.37
N PHE A 266 5.77 23.18 7.33
CA PHE A 266 6.82 22.15 7.42
C PHE A 266 6.23 20.83 7.92
N LYS A 267 5.78 19.97 7.00
CA LYS A 267 5.33 18.60 7.32
C LYS A 267 6.54 17.66 7.38
N LYS A 268 6.95 17.25 8.59
CA LYS A 268 7.55 15.92 8.77
C LYS A 268 6.42 14.86 8.76
N PRO A 269 6.66 13.63 8.27
CA PRO A 269 5.71 12.54 8.47
C PRO A 269 5.54 12.30 9.98
N ARG A 270 4.30 12.36 10.47
CA ARG A 270 3.96 11.87 11.80
C ARG A 270 3.60 10.40 11.67
N HIS A 271 4.45 9.51 12.19
CA HIS A 271 4.04 8.13 12.42
C HIS A 271 2.78 8.12 13.28
N ARG A 272 1.68 7.57 12.75
CA ARG A 272 0.42 7.35 13.46
C ARG A 272 0.24 5.87 13.80
N ASN A 273 1.16 5.30 14.58
CA ASN A 273 0.91 4.02 15.27
C ASN A 273 1.46 3.95 16.71
N CYS A 274 1.66 5.12 17.32
CA CYS A 274 1.37 5.31 18.74
C CYS A 274 0.33 6.44 18.80
N ASN A 275 -0.78 6.24 19.52
CA ASN A 275 -1.77 7.30 19.75
C ASN A 275 -1.43 8.00 21.09
N PRO A 276 -0.76 9.17 21.11
CA PRO A 276 -0.34 9.81 22.36
C PRO A 276 -1.54 10.37 23.15
N VAL A 277 -2.71 10.45 22.52
CA VAL A 277 -3.95 10.96 23.11
C VAL A 277 -4.57 9.95 24.08
N ARG A 278 -4.36 8.63 23.90
CA ARG A 278 -4.86 7.60 24.84
C ARG A 278 -4.31 7.87 26.26
N VAL A 279 -2.99 8.05 26.38
CA VAL A 279 -2.36 8.32 27.70
C VAL A 279 -2.64 9.74 28.20
N LEU A 280 -2.74 10.74 27.31
CA LEU A 280 -2.95 12.14 27.73
C LEU A 280 -4.38 12.45 28.18
N ARG A 281 -5.40 11.70 27.71
CA ARG A 281 -6.80 11.90 28.14
C ARG A 281 -7.13 11.22 29.47
N LEU A 282 -6.76 9.96 29.66
CA LEU A 282 -7.03 9.21 30.91
C LEU A 282 -6.39 9.86 32.16
N HIS A 283 -5.28 10.58 32.02
CA HIS A 283 -4.58 11.19 33.15
C HIS A 283 -4.86 12.69 33.35
N LEU A 284 -5.66 13.34 32.49
CA LEU A 284 -6.00 14.76 32.66
C LEU A 284 -6.77 15.03 33.97
N PRO A 285 -7.76 14.21 34.42
CA PRO A 285 -8.39 14.39 35.73
C PRO A 285 -7.41 14.20 36.88
N LEU A 286 -6.48 13.23 36.76
CA LEU A 286 -5.48 12.93 37.78
C LEU A 286 -4.46 14.07 37.93
N LEU A 287 -3.97 14.61 36.82
CA LEU A 287 -3.07 15.76 36.77
C LEU A 287 -3.74 17.05 37.28
N VAL A 288 -5.02 17.28 36.97
CA VAL A 288 -5.79 18.41 37.54
C VAL A 288 -6.01 18.23 39.05
N THR A 289 -6.16 17.00 39.53
CA THR A 289 -6.29 16.70 40.97
C THR A 289 -4.96 16.91 41.70
N LEU A 290 -3.85 16.41 41.14
CA LEU A 290 -2.49 16.70 41.62
C LEU A 290 -2.20 18.21 41.64
N ALA A 291 -2.56 18.95 40.59
CA ALA A 291 -2.37 20.40 40.53
C ALA A 291 -3.25 21.18 41.54
N LYS A 292 -4.40 20.63 41.94
CA LYS A 292 -5.21 21.16 43.06
C LYS A 292 -4.60 20.81 44.42
N MET A 293 -4.12 19.58 44.61
CA MET A 293 -3.46 19.15 45.86
C MET A 293 -2.16 19.90 46.11
N VAL A 294 -1.32 20.13 45.10
CA VAL A 294 -0.08 20.93 45.22
C VAL A 294 -0.37 22.41 45.58
N ARG A 295 -1.58 22.92 45.32
CA ARG A 295 -2.02 24.26 45.78
C ARG A 295 -2.54 24.29 47.22
N ILE A 296 -2.81 23.14 47.84
CA ILE A 296 -3.24 23.02 49.23
C ILE A 296 -2.09 22.31 49.96
N GLY A 297 -1.11 23.09 50.44
CA GLY A 297 0.24 22.64 50.81
C GLY A 297 0.34 21.63 51.97
N ALA A 298 -0.15 20.41 51.75
CA ALA A 298 -0.25 19.31 52.69
C ALA A 298 -0.14 17.96 51.95
N VAL A 299 0.92 17.79 51.16
CA VAL A 299 1.27 16.49 50.54
C VAL A 299 2.73 16.20 50.85
N ASP A 300 2.99 15.06 51.51
CA ASP A 300 4.36 14.64 51.84
C ASP A 300 5.16 14.32 50.57
N SER A 301 6.45 14.66 50.56
CA SER A 301 7.33 14.49 49.41
C SER A 301 7.45 13.03 48.98
N CYS A 302 7.36 12.09 49.93
CA CYS A 302 7.36 10.66 49.63
C CYS A 302 6.12 10.22 48.83
N LEU A 303 4.96 10.86 49.06
CA LEU A 303 3.70 10.53 48.38
C LEU A 303 3.76 10.94 46.90
N LEU A 304 4.29 12.14 46.61
CA LEU A 304 4.50 12.62 45.24
C LEU A 304 5.46 11.74 44.45
N ILE A 305 6.52 11.23 45.08
CA ILE A 305 7.45 10.26 44.46
C ILE A 305 6.74 8.92 44.21
N ALA A 306 5.96 8.41 45.16
CA ALA A 306 5.20 7.16 44.99
C ALA A 306 4.18 7.24 43.84
N TYR A 307 3.40 8.33 43.74
CA TYR A 307 2.48 8.54 42.62
C TYR A 307 3.21 8.73 41.28
N SER A 308 4.39 9.37 41.28
CA SER A 308 5.21 9.52 40.08
C SER A 308 5.77 8.17 39.60
N LEU A 309 6.22 7.32 40.52
CA LEU A 309 6.69 5.96 40.21
C LEU A 309 5.54 5.05 39.75
N LEU A 310 4.37 5.11 40.39
CA LEU A 310 3.18 4.39 39.93
C LEU A 310 2.77 4.80 38.52
N ALA A 311 2.71 6.11 38.24
CA ALA A 311 2.46 6.61 36.89
C ALA A 311 3.53 6.13 35.89
N PHE A 312 4.82 6.16 36.27
CA PHE A 312 5.90 5.69 35.41
C PHE A 312 5.81 4.18 35.12
N CYS A 313 5.40 3.37 36.11
CA CYS A 313 5.09 1.96 35.90
C CYS A 313 3.91 1.76 34.95
N SER A 314 2.83 2.54 35.06
CA SER A 314 1.69 2.49 34.11
C SER A 314 2.09 2.89 32.68
N PHE A 315 3.03 3.82 32.53
CA PHE A 315 3.64 4.15 31.24
C PHE A 315 4.52 2.99 30.70
N ILE A 316 5.26 2.29 31.56
CA ILE A 316 6.06 1.11 31.17
C ILE A 316 5.18 -0.08 30.77
N THR A 317 4.04 -0.30 31.43
CA THR A 317 3.08 -1.37 31.05
C THR A 317 2.29 -1.04 29.78
N SER A 318 2.43 0.15 29.20
CA SER A 318 1.81 0.53 27.92
C SER A 318 2.57 -0.01 26.70
N VAL A 319 3.07 -1.25 26.79
CA VAL A 319 3.50 -2.03 25.62
C VAL A 319 2.24 -2.44 24.84
N SER A 320 2.30 -2.42 23.51
CA SER A 320 1.19 -2.77 22.63
C SER A 320 0.75 -4.23 22.86
N SER A 321 -0.31 -4.42 23.66
CA SER A 321 -0.88 -5.73 23.97
C SER A 321 -1.71 -6.27 22.79
N TRP A 322 -1.01 -6.72 21.75
CA TRP A 322 -1.57 -7.69 20.81
C TRP A 322 -2.10 -8.88 21.61
N ASN A 323 -3.37 -9.27 21.41
CA ASN A 323 -4.07 -10.20 22.31
C ASN A 323 -3.72 -11.66 22.01
N ARG A 324 -2.42 -11.98 22.13
CA ARG A 324 -1.81 -13.25 21.80
C ARG A 324 -2.53 -14.40 22.50
N LEU A 325 -3.16 -15.29 21.72
CA LEU A 325 -3.89 -16.46 22.20
C LEU A 325 -2.93 -17.33 23.01
N SER A 326 -3.39 -17.90 24.13
CA SER A 326 -2.69 -18.99 24.80
C SER A 326 -2.70 -20.25 23.94
N ASP A 327 -1.85 -21.23 24.27
CA ASP A 327 -1.88 -22.55 23.60
C ASP A 327 -3.20 -23.30 23.88
N GLY A 328 -3.94 -22.91 24.93
CA GLY A 328 -5.32 -23.33 25.17
C GLY A 328 -6.30 -22.63 24.24
N GLY A 329 -6.11 -21.33 23.98
CA GLY A 329 -6.85 -20.54 23.00
C GLY A 329 -6.72 -21.08 21.58
N LEU A 330 -5.49 -21.35 21.12
CA LEU A 330 -5.22 -21.95 19.81
C LEU A 330 -5.97 -23.28 19.61
N LYS A 331 -6.05 -24.13 20.64
CA LYS A 331 -6.78 -25.41 20.60
C LYS A 331 -8.31 -25.28 20.48
N LYS A 332 -8.87 -24.08 20.69
CA LYS A 332 -10.30 -23.77 20.50
C LYS A 332 -10.63 -23.28 19.09
N ILE A 333 -9.65 -22.84 18.29
CA ILE A 333 -9.90 -22.29 16.95
C ILE A 333 -10.67 -23.32 16.10
N PRO A 334 -11.77 -22.92 15.42
CA PRO A 334 -12.48 -23.80 14.51
C PRO A 334 -11.63 -24.19 13.30
N SER A 335 -11.51 -25.50 13.07
CA SER A 335 -10.87 -26.09 11.91
C SER A 335 -11.93 -26.38 10.82
N PRO A 336 -11.63 -26.16 9.52
CA PRO A 336 -12.63 -26.36 8.46
C PRO A 336 -12.97 -27.84 8.25
N GLY A 337 -11.98 -28.72 8.40
CA GLY A 337 -12.15 -30.17 8.26
C GLY A 337 -12.44 -30.59 6.81
N ASP A 338 -13.73 -30.67 6.47
CA ASP A 338 -14.22 -31.00 5.13
C ASP A 338 -14.95 -29.82 4.45
N THR A 339 -15.16 -28.67 5.10
CA THR A 339 -15.92 -27.55 4.49
C THR A 339 -15.20 -26.92 3.29
N LEU A 340 -13.87 -26.96 3.28
CA LEU A 340 -12.99 -26.52 2.18
C LEU A 340 -12.47 -27.68 1.32
N HIS A 341 -13.10 -28.85 1.37
CA HIS A 341 -12.72 -29.97 0.49
C HIS A 341 -13.17 -29.66 -0.96
N PRO A 342 -12.33 -29.87 -1.99
CA PRO A 342 -12.72 -29.63 -3.38
C PRO A 342 -13.97 -30.44 -3.80
N ASP A 343 -13.96 -31.77 -3.60
CA ASP A 343 -15.03 -32.66 -4.10
C ASP A 343 -16.37 -32.60 -3.36
N LYS A 344 -16.38 -32.11 -2.10
CA LYS A 344 -17.53 -32.21 -1.19
C LYS A 344 -17.71 -31.05 -0.21
N GLY A 345 -16.80 -30.08 -0.21
CA GLY A 345 -16.79 -28.98 0.74
C GLY A 345 -17.85 -27.94 0.40
N LYS A 346 -18.75 -27.68 1.36
CA LYS A 346 -19.89 -26.76 1.16
C LYS A 346 -19.49 -25.30 0.92
N LEU A 347 -18.25 -24.90 1.23
CA LEU A 347 -17.76 -23.54 0.99
C LEU A 347 -16.95 -23.45 -0.30
N LEU A 348 -16.03 -24.40 -0.54
CA LEU A 348 -15.15 -24.37 -1.72
C LEU A 348 -15.81 -24.89 -3.00
N LYS A 349 -16.49 -26.05 -2.95
CA LYS A 349 -17.01 -26.70 -4.17
C LYS A 349 -17.89 -25.79 -5.05
N PRO A 350 -18.78 -24.95 -4.52
CA PRO A 350 -19.61 -24.07 -5.36
C PRO A 350 -18.81 -23.01 -6.14
N LEU A 351 -17.57 -22.73 -5.75
CA LEU A 351 -16.67 -21.77 -6.41
C LEU A 351 -15.75 -22.44 -7.45
N LEU A 352 -15.60 -23.76 -7.41
CA LEU A 352 -14.81 -24.55 -8.36
C LEU A 352 -15.56 -24.75 -9.70
N ILE A 353 -15.88 -23.62 -10.33
CA ILE A 353 -16.51 -23.46 -11.64
C ILE A 353 -15.86 -22.27 -12.36
N PRO A 354 -15.80 -22.25 -13.70
CA PRO A 354 -15.38 -21.06 -14.44
C PRO A 354 -16.35 -19.91 -14.15
N ARG A 355 -15.83 -18.77 -13.68
CA ARG A 355 -16.61 -17.69 -13.06
C ARG A 355 -16.17 -16.29 -13.49
N VAL A 356 -15.65 -16.20 -14.71
CA VAL A 356 -15.35 -14.95 -15.45
C VAL A 356 -16.46 -13.90 -15.28
N VAL A 357 -16.06 -12.63 -15.20
CA VAL A 357 -16.94 -11.44 -15.09
C VAL A 357 -18.19 -11.53 -15.97
N ASN A 358 -19.35 -11.17 -15.42
CA ASN A 358 -20.68 -11.21 -16.07
C ASN A 358 -21.11 -12.58 -16.65
N THR A 359 -20.39 -13.69 -16.39
CA THR A 359 -20.88 -15.02 -16.75
C THR A 359 -21.88 -15.56 -15.73
N GLU A 360 -22.52 -16.66 -16.10
CA GLU A 360 -23.37 -17.44 -15.19
C GLU A 360 -22.59 -18.06 -14.01
N GLY A 361 -21.26 -18.21 -14.14
CA GLY A 361 -20.41 -18.65 -13.03
C GLY A 361 -20.16 -17.55 -12.00
N SER A 362 -19.84 -16.33 -12.44
CA SER A 362 -19.73 -15.13 -11.58
C SER A 362 -21.01 -14.94 -10.75
N ARG A 363 -22.19 -15.01 -11.38
CA ARG A 363 -23.49 -14.93 -10.69
C ARG A 363 -23.70 -16.02 -9.65
N LYS A 364 -23.22 -17.25 -9.89
CA LYS A 364 -23.32 -18.38 -8.95
C LYS A 364 -22.36 -18.22 -7.76
N ALA A 365 -21.15 -17.71 -7.99
CA ALA A 365 -20.23 -17.35 -6.91
C ALA A 365 -20.86 -16.25 -6.03
N LEU A 366 -21.38 -15.17 -6.63
CA LEU A 366 -22.08 -14.10 -5.92
C LEU A 366 -23.33 -14.61 -5.17
N GLN A 367 -24.11 -15.51 -5.75
CA GLN A 367 -25.26 -16.13 -5.07
C GLN A 367 -24.82 -16.98 -3.87
N HIS A 368 -23.69 -17.70 -3.97
CA HIS A 368 -23.13 -18.51 -2.89
C HIS A 368 -22.66 -17.64 -1.71
N PHE A 369 -21.92 -16.55 -1.99
CA PHE A 369 -21.51 -15.59 -0.95
C PHE A 369 -22.71 -14.93 -0.28
N THR A 370 -23.64 -14.40 -1.06
CA THR A 370 -24.82 -13.69 -0.52
C THR A 370 -25.68 -14.61 0.33
N SER A 371 -25.95 -15.84 -0.10
CA SER A 371 -26.67 -16.85 0.71
C SER A 371 -25.95 -17.13 2.02
N PHE A 372 -24.64 -17.37 1.98
CA PHE A 372 -23.83 -17.69 3.16
C PHE A 372 -23.78 -16.55 4.20
N PHE A 373 -23.59 -15.31 3.76
CA PHE A 373 -23.55 -14.16 4.68
C PHE A 373 -24.96 -13.72 5.14
N SER A 374 -26.02 -14.01 4.36
CA SER A 374 -27.41 -13.93 4.84
C SER A 374 -27.68 -14.93 5.98
N ASP A 375 -27.29 -16.19 5.83
CA ASP A 375 -27.45 -17.23 6.88
C ASP A 375 -26.74 -16.85 8.20
N LEU A 376 -25.62 -16.11 8.11
CA LEU A 376 -24.90 -15.59 9.28
C LEU A 376 -25.50 -14.29 9.86
N ASN A 377 -26.49 -13.67 9.22
CA ASN A 377 -27.00 -12.33 9.56
C ASN A 377 -25.87 -11.28 9.62
N TRP A 378 -25.17 -11.11 8.49
CA TRP A 378 -24.21 -10.03 8.24
C TRP A 378 -24.83 -8.95 7.34
N THR A 379 -24.34 -7.72 7.42
CA THR A 379 -24.81 -6.61 6.57
C THR A 379 -24.22 -6.74 5.17
N LEU A 380 -25.05 -7.03 4.17
CA LEU A 380 -24.60 -7.24 2.78
C LEU A 380 -24.60 -5.93 1.98
N ASN A 381 -23.59 -5.75 1.15
CA ASN A 381 -23.40 -4.56 0.32
C ASN A 381 -22.85 -4.96 -1.05
N PHE A 382 -23.11 -4.12 -2.05
CA PHE A 382 -22.69 -4.35 -3.44
C PHE A 382 -22.26 -3.04 -4.10
N ASP A 383 -21.27 -3.11 -4.98
CA ASP A 383 -20.91 -2.03 -5.89
C ASP A 383 -21.04 -2.56 -7.32
N ASN A 384 -22.16 -2.22 -7.94
CA ASN A 384 -22.52 -2.61 -9.31
C ASN A 384 -22.13 -1.46 -10.24
N PHE A 385 -21.36 -1.75 -11.28
CA PHE A 385 -20.93 -0.76 -12.27
C PHE A 385 -20.71 -1.40 -13.65
N THR A 386 -20.51 -0.58 -14.68
CA THR A 386 -20.28 -1.04 -16.05
C THR A 386 -19.19 -0.24 -16.73
N GLN A 387 -18.33 -0.88 -17.52
CA GLN A 387 -17.31 -0.22 -18.34
C GLN A 387 -16.91 -1.07 -19.55
N PRO A 388 -16.44 -0.47 -20.67
CA PRO A 388 -15.81 -1.20 -21.75
C PRO A 388 -14.54 -1.94 -21.30
N THR A 389 -14.17 -2.99 -22.03
CA THR A 389 -12.96 -3.80 -21.79
C THR A 389 -12.18 -3.97 -23.10
N VAL A 390 -10.96 -4.51 -23.05
CA VAL A 390 -10.15 -4.69 -24.28
C VAL A 390 -10.77 -5.67 -25.29
N ILE A 391 -11.70 -6.52 -24.86
CA ILE A 391 -12.46 -7.44 -25.71
C ILE A 391 -13.87 -6.94 -26.08
N SER A 392 -14.41 -5.92 -25.40
CA SER A 392 -15.79 -5.44 -25.61
C SER A 392 -15.90 -3.91 -25.54
N LYS A 393 -16.38 -3.31 -26.63
CA LYS A 393 -16.76 -1.88 -26.65
C LYS A 393 -18.08 -1.62 -25.93
N ASP A 394 -18.96 -2.61 -25.87
CA ASP A 394 -20.19 -2.55 -25.08
C ASP A 394 -19.82 -2.74 -23.59
N PRO A 395 -20.32 -1.89 -22.67
CA PRO A 395 -19.92 -1.95 -21.27
C PRO A 395 -20.25 -3.29 -20.59
N VAL A 396 -19.22 -3.97 -20.10
CA VAL A 396 -19.34 -5.19 -19.29
C VAL A 396 -19.77 -4.80 -17.86
N PRO A 397 -20.78 -5.47 -17.26
CA PRO A 397 -21.12 -5.32 -15.85
C PRO A 397 -20.11 -6.01 -14.92
N PHE A 398 -19.77 -5.31 -13.84
CA PHE A 398 -18.94 -5.78 -12.73
C PHE A 398 -19.69 -5.57 -11.41
N VAL A 399 -19.54 -6.48 -10.45
CA VAL A 399 -20.21 -6.44 -9.13
C VAL A 399 -19.25 -6.83 -8.01
N ASN A 400 -18.61 -5.83 -7.39
CA ASN A 400 -17.92 -6.06 -6.12
C ASN A 400 -18.93 -6.31 -5.00
N PHE A 401 -18.59 -7.17 -4.04
CA PHE A 401 -19.43 -7.54 -2.90
C PHE A 401 -18.69 -7.34 -1.58
N TRP A 402 -19.37 -6.85 -0.53
CA TRP A 402 -18.82 -6.92 0.82
C TRP A 402 -19.87 -7.16 1.90
N ALA A 403 -19.49 -7.94 2.91
CA ALA A 403 -20.29 -8.23 4.09
C ALA A 403 -19.60 -7.64 5.33
N THR A 404 -20.36 -6.99 6.24
CA THR A 404 -19.80 -6.51 7.53
C THR A 404 -20.48 -7.14 8.74
N LEU A 405 -19.67 -7.36 9.77
CA LEU A 405 -20.08 -7.69 11.14
C LEU A 405 -19.56 -6.59 12.06
N ASP A 406 -20.47 -5.77 12.57
CA ASP A 406 -20.17 -4.53 13.29
C ASP A 406 -20.75 -4.56 14.72
N PRO A 407 -20.16 -3.84 15.70
CA PRO A 407 -20.70 -3.77 17.05
C PRO A 407 -22.16 -3.25 17.04
N PRO A 408 -23.13 -3.89 17.73
CA PRO A 408 -24.56 -3.56 17.57
C PRO A 408 -24.91 -2.12 17.94
N TRP A 409 -24.22 -1.53 18.92
CA TRP A 409 -24.39 -0.12 19.29
C TRP A 409 -23.88 0.87 18.24
N LYS A 410 -23.04 0.43 17.29
CA LYS A 410 -22.51 1.23 16.16
C LYS A 410 -23.17 0.92 14.81
N SER A 411 -24.03 -0.11 14.71
CA SER A 411 -24.61 -0.53 13.41
C SER A 411 -25.87 0.25 12.98
N GLN A 412 -26.16 1.38 13.61
CA GLN A 412 -27.28 2.27 13.26
C GLN A 412 -26.83 3.34 12.25
N GLU A 413 -27.75 3.82 11.39
CA GLU A 413 -27.44 4.87 10.39
C GLU A 413 -26.78 6.12 10.98
N ARG A 414 -27.19 6.52 12.19
CA ARG A 414 -26.62 7.67 12.92
C ARG A 414 -25.14 7.51 13.33
N HIS A 415 -24.57 6.33 13.12
CA HIS A 415 -23.18 5.96 13.43
C HIS A 415 -22.40 5.53 12.18
N GLN A 416 -22.91 5.85 10.98
CA GLN A 416 -22.14 5.78 9.74
C GLN A 416 -20.85 6.60 9.87
N GLY A 417 -19.71 5.96 9.60
CA GLY A 417 -18.39 6.54 9.78
C GLY A 417 -17.75 6.36 11.17
N GLU A 418 -18.36 5.61 12.09
CA GLU A 418 -17.82 5.36 13.45
C GLU A 418 -17.18 3.97 13.66
N VAL A 419 -17.22 3.11 12.63
CA VAL A 419 -16.69 1.73 12.68
C VAL A 419 -15.47 1.60 11.79
N GLY A 420 -14.31 1.42 12.42
CA GLY A 420 -13.10 0.93 11.76
C GLY A 420 -13.13 -0.59 11.66
N ARG A 421 -12.51 -1.17 10.63
CA ARG A 421 -12.55 -2.61 10.35
C ARG A 421 -11.20 -3.17 9.91
N LEU A 422 -10.86 -4.35 10.39
CA LEU A 422 -10.03 -5.28 9.64
C LEU A 422 -10.82 -5.68 8.38
N VAL A 423 -10.15 -5.77 7.24
CA VAL A 423 -10.76 -6.19 5.98
C VAL A 423 -10.01 -7.41 5.46
N LEU A 424 -10.70 -8.52 5.27
CA LEU A 424 -10.16 -9.68 4.54
C LEU A 424 -10.66 -9.61 3.10
N VAL A 425 -9.75 -9.81 2.15
CA VAL A 425 -9.97 -9.55 0.72
C VAL A 425 -9.51 -10.74 -0.11
N ALA A 426 -10.25 -11.02 -1.18
CA ALA A 426 -9.84 -11.83 -2.32
C ALA A 426 -10.65 -11.36 -3.55
N HIS A 427 -10.17 -11.61 -4.76
CA HIS A 427 -11.03 -11.55 -5.94
C HIS A 427 -11.86 -12.84 -6.07
N TYR A 428 -13.02 -12.78 -6.74
CA TYR A 428 -13.91 -13.94 -6.89
C TYR A 428 -14.21 -14.32 -8.34
N ASP A 429 -13.77 -13.55 -9.33
CA ASP A 429 -13.80 -13.96 -10.72
C ASP A 429 -12.75 -15.06 -11.02
N SER A 430 -12.54 -15.36 -12.29
CA SER A 430 -11.51 -16.27 -12.79
C SER A 430 -11.14 -15.85 -14.20
N LYS A 431 -9.89 -16.09 -14.63
CA LYS A 431 -9.43 -15.77 -15.98
C LYS A 431 -10.35 -16.28 -17.09
N ILE A 432 -10.45 -15.49 -18.16
CA ILE A 432 -11.22 -15.84 -19.36
C ILE A 432 -10.51 -16.87 -20.25
N GLU A 433 -9.17 -16.86 -20.25
CA GLU A 433 -8.30 -17.81 -20.94
C GLU A 433 -7.32 -18.46 -19.94
N PRO A 434 -7.01 -19.76 -20.02
CA PRO A 434 -7.51 -20.73 -20.98
C PRO A 434 -9.02 -20.99 -20.82
N SER A 435 -9.71 -21.30 -21.92
CA SER A 435 -11.17 -21.37 -21.92
C SER A 435 -11.67 -22.53 -21.05
N GLY A 436 -12.45 -22.20 -20.01
CA GLY A 436 -12.89 -23.15 -18.99
C GLY A 436 -11.95 -23.26 -17.78
N PHE A 437 -10.95 -22.37 -17.66
CA PHE A 437 -10.17 -22.16 -16.44
C PHE A 437 -11.09 -21.97 -15.23
N ILE A 438 -10.72 -22.60 -14.11
CA ILE A 438 -11.44 -22.49 -12.85
C ILE A 438 -10.74 -21.53 -11.89
N GLY A 439 -9.40 -21.55 -11.81
CA GLY A 439 -8.68 -20.77 -10.82
C GLY A 439 -9.03 -21.23 -9.41
N ALA A 440 -8.53 -22.41 -9.03
CA ALA A 440 -8.80 -23.04 -7.75
C ALA A 440 -7.97 -22.42 -6.61
N THR A 441 -6.70 -22.10 -6.85
CA THR A 441 -5.89 -21.19 -6.01
C THR A 441 -6.24 -19.72 -6.23
N ASP A 442 -6.86 -19.42 -7.37
CA ASP A 442 -6.90 -18.13 -8.07
C ASP A 442 -8.36 -17.68 -8.36
N SER A 443 -9.13 -17.14 -7.41
CA SER A 443 -8.96 -17.14 -5.95
C SER A 443 -10.08 -17.94 -5.25
N ALA A 444 -10.52 -19.08 -5.81
CA ALA A 444 -11.60 -19.88 -5.23
C ALA A 444 -11.31 -20.36 -3.80
N ALA A 445 -10.08 -20.84 -3.55
CA ALA A 445 -9.63 -21.26 -2.24
C ALA A 445 -9.53 -20.08 -1.26
N PRO A 446 -8.84 -18.96 -1.56
CA PRO A 446 -8.90 -17.72 -0.78
C PRO A 446 -10.33 -17.29 -0.40
N CYS A 447 -11.24 -17.20 -1.37
CA CYS A 447 -12.66 -16.90 -1.11
C CYS A 447 -13.29 -17.85 -0.08
N ALA A 448 -13.12 -19.17 -0.26
CA ALA A 448 -13.67 -20.17 0.65
C ALA A 448 -13.01 -20.14 2.05
N MET A 449 -11.70 -19.88 2.14
CA MET A 449 -11.00 -19.66 3.40
C MET A 449 -11.61 -18.48 4.17
N ILE A 450 -11.85 -17.35 3.50
CA ILE A 450 -12.43 -16.15 4.11
C ILE A 450 -13.87 -16.42 4.61
N MET A 451 -14.67 -17.19 3.87
CA MET A 451 -15.99 -17.66 4.35
C MET A 451 -15.84 -18.50 5.63
N HIS A 452 -14.90 -19.44 5.70
CA HIS A 452 -14.64 -20.21 6.93
C HIS A 452 -14.23 -19.29 8.09
N ILE A 453 -13.30 -18.37 7.87
CA ILE A 453 -12.78 -17.45 8.89
C ILE A 453 -13.91 -16.59 9.48
N ALA A 454 -14.77 -16.01 8.63
CA ALA A 454 -15.93 -15.23 9.06
C ALA A 454 -16.86 -16.03 10.00
N LYS A 455 -17.17 -17.29 9.65
CA LYS A 455 -18.00 -18.17 10.48
C LYS A 455 -17.29 -18.66 11.75
N ALA A 456 -15.98 -18.85 11.69
CA ALA A 456 -15.17 -19.31 12.83
C ALA A 456 -15.09 -18.27 13.96
N ILE A 457 -15.23 -16.98 13.65
CA ILE A 457 -15.14 -15.88 14.62
C ILE A 457 -16.48 -15.26 15.01
N ASP A 458 -17.52 -15.35 14.16
CA ASP A 458 -18.82 -14.66 14.33
C ASP A 458 -19.40 -14.82 15.74
N GLY A 459 -19.57 -16.06 16.21
CA GLY A 459 -20.14 -16.34 17.53
C GLY A 459 -19.30 -15.79 18.67
N ALA A 460 -17.98 -15.73 18.53
CA ALA A 460 -17.08 -15.18 19.54
C ALA A 460 -17.11 -13.65 19.57
N MET A 461 -17.19 -12.99 18.41
CA MET A 461 -17.40 -11.55 18.28
C MET A 461 -18.74 -11.13 18.93
N ARG A 462 -19.84 -11.82 18.57
CA ARG A 462 -21.17 -11.55 19.14
C ARG A 462 -21.21 -11.77 20.66
N ARG A 463 -20.54 -12.82 21.18
CA ARG A 463 -20.40 -13.04 22.63
C ARG A 463 -19.56 -11.97 23.34
N LYS A 464 -18.51 -11.45 22.69
CA LYS A 464 -17.73 -10.33 23.21
C LYS A 464 -18.61 -9.09 23.37
N TRP A 465 -19.28 -8.68 22.30
CA TRP A 465 -20.12 -7.48 22.30
C TRP A 465 -21.33 -7.59 23.22
N ALA A 466 -22.03 -8.73 23.24
CA ALA A 466 -23.14 -8.96 24.17
C ALA A 466 -22.70 -8.93 25.65
N LYS A 467 -21.43 -9.22 25.97
CA LYS A 467 -20.87 -9.04 27.31
C LYS A 467 -20.50 -7.58 27.57
N MET A 468 -19.91 -6.89 26.59
CA MET A 468 -19.55 -5.47 26.72
C MET A 468 -20.79 -4.58 26.95
N GLU A 469 -21.91 -4.83 26.27
CA GLU A 469 -23.19 -4.13 26.52
C GLU A 469 -23.74 -4.28 27.96
N GLN A 470 -23.24 -5.26 28.73
CA GLN A 470 -23.68 -5.53 30.11
C GLN A 470 -22.66 -5.08 31.16
N GLU A 471 -21.37 -5.06 30.84
CA GLU A 471 -20.29 -4.92 31.82
C GLU A 471 -19.27 -3.80 31.52
N ALA A 472 -19.14 -3.34 30.27
CA ALA A 472 -18.14 -2.35 29.87
C ALA A 472 -18.66 -0.92 29.96
N ASP A 473 -17.74 0.06 30.00
CA ASP A 473 -18.11 1.48 29.94
C ASP A 473 -18.17 2.01 28.48
N GLU A 474 -18.75 3.21 28.31
CA GLU A 474 -18.91 3.86 27.01
C GLU A 474 -17.56 4.10 26.29
N PHE A 475 -16.45 4.24 27.02
CA PHE A 475 -15.12 4.47 26.46
C PHE A 475 -14.49 3.17 25.95
N GLU A 476 -14.64 2.07 26.67
CA GLU A 476 -14.26 0.73 26.18
C GLU A 476 -15.10 0.33 24.95
N MET A 477 -16.41 0.58 24.98
CA MET A 477 -17.32 0.35 23.85
C MET A 477 -17.04 1.26 22.63
N ALA A 478 -16.44 2.44 22.83
CA ALA A 478 -16.12 3.38 21.76
C ALA A 478 -14.94 2.92 20.88
N ASP A 479 -13.94 2.22 21.45
CA ASP A 479 -12.74 1.77 20.72
C ASP A 479 -12.96 0.46 19.91
N GLU A 480 -14.12 -0.22 20.05
CA GLU A 480 -14.43 -1.46 19.32
C GLU A 480 -14.56 -1.29 17.79
N GLN A 481 -14.13 -2.32 17.06
CA GLN A 481 -14.03 -2.39 15.61
C GLN A 481 -14.93 -3.49 15.04
N GLY A 482 -15.43 -3.31 13.81
CA GLY A 482 -16.10 -4.36 13.06
C GLY A 482 -15.13 -5.19 12.22
N LEU A 483 -15.63 -6.19 11.50
CA LEU A 483 -14.92 -6.97 10.49
C LEU A 483 -15.63 -6.82 9.15
N MET A 484 -14.86 -6.70 8.06
CA MET A 484 -15.38 -6.73 6.68
C MET A 484 -14.78 -7.91 5.92
N ILE A 485 -15.63 -8.61 5.18
CA ILE A 485 -15.23 -9.47 4.06
C ILE A 485 -15.49 -8.69 2.78
N LEU A 486 -14.48 -8.51 1.94
CA LEU A 486 -14.57 -7.83 0.63
C LEU A 486 -14.18 -8.84 -0.46
N LEU A 487 -15.07 -9.05 -1.44
CA LEU A 487 -14.85 -9.93 -2.58
C LEU A 487 -15.00 -9.09 -3.86
N LEU A 488 -13.91 -9.00 -4.62
CA LEU A 488 -13.76 -8.11 -5.77
C LEU A 488 -14.03 -8.86 -7.09
N ASP A 489 -14.50 -8.14 -8.11
CA ASP A 489 -14.90 -8.69 -9.41
C ASP A 489 -14.12 -8.03 -10.55
N GLY A 490 -13.53 -8.84 -11.41
CA GLY A 490 -12.67 -8.38 -12.48
C GLY A 490 -11.31 -7.91 -11.95
N GLU A 491 -10.71 -8.68 -11.05
CA GLU A 491 -9.25 -8.59 -10.85
C GLU A 491 -8.55 -8.88 -12.19
N GLU A 492 -9.09 -9.86 -12.92
CA GLU A 492 -8.40 -10.45 -14.04
C GLU A 492 -8.34 -9.58 -15.30
N ALA A 493 -7.20 -9.70 -16.00
CA ALA A 493 -7.04 -9.16 -17.34
C ALA A 493 -7.86 -9.97 -18.34
N PHE A 494 -8.69 -9.32 -19.17
CA PHE A 494 -9.40 -9.98 -20.27
C PHE A 494 -8.45 -10.41 -21.40
N LYS A 495 -7.24 -9.85 -21.46
CA LYS A 495 -6.21 -10.28 -22.40
C LYS A 495 -4.79 -10.18 -21.85
N TRP A 496 -4.33 -8.98 -21.53
CA TRP A 496 -2.93 -8.71 -21.16
C TRP A 496 -2.89 -7.72 -20.00
N TRP A 497 -2.22 -8.10 -18.92
CA TRP A 497 -2.10 -7.26 -17.74
C TRP A 497 -1.55 -5.87 -18.07
N THR A 498 -2.35 -4.84 -17.84
CA THR A 498 -2.00 -3.43 -18.01
C THR A 498 -2.78 -2.59 -16.98
N SER A 499 -2.42 -1.32 -16.80
CA SER A 499 -3.14 -0.38 -15.92
C SER A 499 -4.63 -0.18 -16.25
N GLU A 500 -5.06 -0.60 -17.45
CA GLU A 500 -6.41 -0.50 -17.97
C GLU A 500 -7.13 -1.87 -18.05
N ASP A 501 -6.39 -2.96 -18.31
CA ASP A 501 -6.85 -4.37 -18.38
C ASP A 501 -6.29 -5.17 -17.19
N SER A 502 -6.78 -4.85 -15.99
CA SER A 502 -6.53 -5.51 -14.69
C SER A 502 -7.36 -4.82 -13.59
N ILE A 503 -7.53 -5.45 -12.42
CA ILE A 503 -8.00 -4.86 -11.15
C ILE A 503 -9.18 -3.88 -11.29
N TYR A 504 -10.13 -4.21 -12.17
CA TYR A 504 -11.30 -3.41 -12.52
C TYR A 504 -12.16 -3.14 -11.27
N GLY A 505 -12.40 -4.18 -10.48
CA GLY A 505 -13.12 -4.14 -9.21
C GLY A 505 -12.49 -3.17 -8.20
N ALA A 506 -11.21 -3.39 -7.85
CA ALA A 506 -10.49 -2.51 -6.93
C ALA A 506 -10.34 -1.06 -7.42
N ARG A 507 -10.03 -0.84 -8.70
CA ARG A 507 -9.86 0.51 -9.26
C ARG A 507 -11.14 1.34 -9.10
N HIS A 508 -12.29 0.77 -9.45
CA HIS A 508 -13.58 1.43 -9.27
C HIS A 508 -13.92 1.63 -7.78
N LEU A 509 -13.83 0.58 -6.97
CA LEU A 509 -14.25 0.64 -5.57
C LEU A 509 -13.38 1.59 -4.74
N ALA A 510 -12.07 1.61 -4.95
CA ALA A 510 -11.16 2.50 -4.24
C ALA A 510 -11.36 3.97 -4.61
N GLU A 511 -11.71 4.31 -5.85
CA GLU A 511 -12.05 5.69 -6.26
C GLU A 511 -13.42 6.11 -5.68
N LYS A 512 -14.41 5.21 -5.72
CA LYS A 512 -15.73 5.41 -5.11
C LYS A 512 -15.63 5.61 -3.59
N TRP A 513 -14.82 4.80 -2.91
CA TRP A 513 -14.58 4.90 -1.47
C TRP A 513 -13.64 6.04 -1.07
N GLU A 514 -12.85 6.60 -1.99
CA GLU A 514 -12.18 7.87 -1.75
C GLU A 514 -13.15 9.04 -1.78
N SER A 515 -13.97 9.13 -2.83
CA SER A 515 -14.88 10.24 -3.10
C SER A 515 -16.12 10.28 -2.18
N THR A 516 -16.61 9.12 -1.73
CA THR A 516 -17.78 9.02 -0.82
C THR A 516 -17.41 9.47 0.60
N MET A 517 -17.68 10.74 0.93
CA MET A 517 -17.48 11.30 2.28
C MET A 517 -18.57 10.86 3.26
N ASN A 518 -18.18 10.56 4.50
CA ASN A 518 -19.08 10.47 5.65
C ASN A 518 -19.47 11.87 6.17
N ALA A 519 -20.28 11.95 7.22
CA ALA A 519 -20.64 13.22 7.84
C ALA A 519 -19.39 13.94 8.40
N ALA A 520 -19.40 15.28 8.39
CA ALA A 520 -18.25 16.10 8.79
C ALA A 520 -17.84 15.98 10.28
N HIS A 521 -18.61 15.26 11.10
CA HIS A 521 -18.32 14.95 12.49
C HIS A 521 -17.92 13.48 12.73
N SER A 522 -17.93 12.64 11.68
CA SER A 522 -17.63 11.21 11.81
C SER A 522 -16.16 10.94 12.13
N THR A 523 -15.87 9.86 12.84
CA THR A 523 -14.50 9.42 13.18
C THR A 523 -13.67 9.12 11.93
N TYR A 524 -14.28 8.49 10.92
CA TYR A 524 -13.66 8.17 9.64
C TYR A 524 -14.21 9.06 8.52
N LYS A 525 -13.34 9.73 7.75
CA LYS A 525 -13.74 10.69 6.69
C LYS A 525 -14.50 10.05 5.53
N ASN A 526 -14.18 8.81 5.21
CA ASN A 526 -14.70 8.03 4.08
C ASN A 526 -14.42 6.54 4.32
N HIS A 527 -14.94 5.66 3.46
CA HIS A 527 -14.77 4.21 3.58
C HIS A 527 -13.30 3.77 3.63
N LEU A 528 -12.43 4.30 2.75
CA LEU A 528 -10.99 3.98 2.78
C LEU A 528 -10.35 4.24 4.14
N SER A 529 -10.69 5.37 4.79
CA SER A 529 -10.10 5.71 6.08
C SER A 529 -10.54 4.80 7.23
N SER A 530 -11.62 4.03 7.05
CA SER A 530 -12.11 3.05 8.03
C SER A 530 -11.44 1.67 7.91
N ILE A 531 -10.58 1.46 6.92
CA ILE A 531 -9.79 0.24 6.77
C ILE A 531 -8.59 0.32 7.74
N ASN A 532 -8.59 -0.53 8.77
CA ASN A 532 -7.50 -0.61 9.74
C ASN A 532 -6.31 -1.43 9.23
N LEU A 533 -6.58 -2.47 8.43
CA LEU A 533 -5.61 -3.27 7.69
C LEU A 533 -6.37 -3.99 6.56
N PHE A 534 -5.81 -3.97 5.36
CA PHE A 534 -6.34 -4.66 4.18
C PHE A 534 -5.55 -5.95 3.98
N VAL A 535 -6.14 -7.09 4.33
CA VAL A 535 -5.49 -8.41 4.27
C VAL A 535 -5.98 -9.13 3.01
N LEU A 536 -5.18 -9.09 1.95
CA LEU A 536 -5.49 -9.71 0.67
C LEU A 536 -4.88 -11.10 0.61
N LEU A 537 -5.72 -12.12 0.39
CA LEU A 537 -5.33 -13.51 0.20
C LEU A 537 -5.46 -13.84 -1.29
N ASP A 538 -4.37 -14.28 -1.91
CA ASP A 538 -4.35 -14.62 -3.33
C ASP A 538 -3.36 -15.76 -3.63
N LEU A 539 -3.64 -16.55 -4.67
CA LEU A 539 -2.88 -17.73 -5.11
C LEU A 539 -2.58 -18.76 -4.00
N LEU A 540 -3.48 -18.90 -3.02
CA LEU A 540 -3.30 -19.78 -1.86
C LEU A 540 -4.00 -21.13 -2.03
N GLY A 541 -3.23 -22.22 -1.91
CA GLY A 541 -3.78 -23.58 -1.88
C GLY A 541 -2.86 -24.65 -2.48
N ALA A 542 -1.82 -24.24 -3.19
CA ALA A 542 -0.72 -25.11 -3.62
C ALA A 542 -0.01 -25.77 -2.42
N PRO A 543 0.63 -26.95 -2.58
CA PRO A 543 1.21 -27.71 -1.48
C PRO A 543 2.41 -27.07 -0.77
N MET A 544 3.18 -26.21 -1.43
CA MET A 544 4.39 -25.59 -0.84
C MET A 544 4.38 -24.07 -1.03
N PRO A 545 3.44 -23.34 -0.41
CA PRO A 545 3.37 -21.90 -0.55
C PRO A 545 4.52 -21.25 0.22
N ARG A 546 5.12 -20.21 -0.37
CA ARG A 546 6.08 -19.33 0.30
C ARG A 546 5.55 -17.91 0.16
N VAL A 547 5.07 -17.29 1.23
CA VAL A 547 4.51 -15.93 1.23
C VAL A 547 5.53 -14.97 1.85
N PRO A 548 6.23 -14.13 1.07
CA PRO A 548 7.16 -13.12 1.58
C PRO A 548 6.47 -12.04 2.42
N SER A 549 7.26 -11.30 3.19
CA SER A 549 6.78 -10.04 3.79
C SER A 549 7.09 -8.89 2.84
N TYR A 550 6.08 -8.44 2.08
CA TYR A 550 6.22 -7.39 1.07
C TYR A 550 6.39 -5.99 1.67
N PHE A 551 5.49 -5.59 2.58
CA PHE A 551 5.41 -4.20 3.05
C PHE A 551 6.01 -3.98 4.45
N LYS A 552 7.05 -3.15 4.51
CA LYS A 552 7.72 -2.77 5.77
C LYS A 552 6.78 -2.10 6.80
N VAL A 553 5.70 -1.45 6.35
CA VAL A 553 4.75 -0.73 7.22
C VAL A 553 3.87 -1.71 8.02
N THR A 554 3.50 -2.83 7.41
CA THR A 554 2.61 -3.87 7.97
C THR A 554 3.35 -5.14 8.38
N HIS A 555 4.68 -5.16 8.29
CA HIS A 555 5.51 -6.29 8.69
C HIS A 555 5.21 -6.79 10.12
N TRP A 556 4.85 -5.92 11.05
CA TRP A 556 4.41 -6.30 12.40
C TRP A 556 3.19 -7.26 12.39
N ALA A 557 2.25 -7.09 11.46
CA ALA A 557 1.10 -7.97 11.30
C ALA A 557 1.51 -9.32 10.66
N TYR A 558 2.42 -9.27 9.68
CA TYR A 558 3.06 -10.46 9.13
C TYR A 558 3.81 -11.26 10.22
N GLN A 559 4.51 -10.59 11.13
CA GLN A 559 5.23 -11.22 12.25
C GLN A 559 4.28 -11.95 13.19
N HIS A 560 3.11 -11.38 13.50
CA HIS A 560 2.09 -12.08 14.30
C HIS A 560 1.50 -13.29 13.56
N LEU A 561 1.27 -13.19 12.26
CA LEU A 561 0.79 -14.30 11.43
C LEU A 561 1.83 -15.45 11.36
N ALA A 562 3.13 -15.13 11.24
CA ALA A 562 4.22 -16.09 11.25
C ALA A 562 4.48 -16.71 12.64
N ASP A 563 4.38 -15.92 13.73
CA ASP A 563 4.38 -16.42 15.11
C ASP A 563 3.23 -17.42 15.33
N LEU A 564 2.05 -17.14 14.78
CA LEU A 564 0.90 -18.04 14.83
C LEU A 564 1.15 -19.34 14.08
N GLU A 565 1.68 -19.30 12.85
CA GLU A 565 2.05 -20.50 12.11
C GLU A 565 3.02 -21.36 12.93
N ILE A 566 4.14 -20.80 13.39
CA ILE A 566 5.19 -21.53 14.13
C ILE A 566 4.60 -22.20 15.39
N ARG A 567 3.71 -21.50 16.11
CA ARG A 567 3.06 -22.05 17.32
C ARG A 567 2.06 -23.14 16.99
N LEU A 568 1.19 -22.93 16.00
CA LEU A 568 0.21 -23.92 15.56
C LEU A 568 0.92 -25.18 15.05
N ARG A 569 1.97 -25.02 14.24
CA ARG A 569 2.81 -26.11 13.71
C ARG A 569 3.53 -26.87 14.83
N GLY A 570 4.18 -26.15 15.76
CA GLY A 570 4.85 -26.75 16.93
C GLY A 570 3.91 -27.52 17.86
N LEU A 571 2.69 -27.01 18.09
CA LEU A 571 1.64 -27.68 18.85
C LEU A 571 1.00 -28.88 18.12
N GLY A 572 1.25 -29.07 16.82
CA GLY A 572 0.62 -30.10 16.00
C GLY A 572 -0.83 -29.80 15.62
N LEU A 573 -1.17 -28.51 15.50
CA LEU A 573 -2.51 -28.01 15.22
C LEU A 573 -2.78 -27.77 13.71
N LEU A 574 -1.79 -28.07 12.85
CA LEU A 574 -1.85 -27.96 11.38
C LEU A 574 -1.81 -29.34 10.71
N GLU A 575 -2.62 -29.55 9.67
CA GLU A 575 -2.78 -30.81 8.94
C GLU A 575 -1.61 -31.17 8.01
N SER A 576 -0.90 -30.15 7.50
CA SER A 576 0.34 -30.27 6.73
C SER A 576 1.47 -30.91 7.55
N GLY A 577 1.38 -30.88 8.88
CA GLY A 577 2.31 -31.53 9.80
C GLY A 577 3.37 -30.59 10.39
N LYS A 578 4.18 -31.11 11.31
CA LYS A 578 5.17 -30.31 12.04
C LYS A 578 6.38 -29.93 11.20
N ASP A 579 6.79 -30.84 10.33
CA ASP A 579 8.05 -30.78 9.56
C ASP A 579 7.87 -30.13 8.18
N HIS A 580 6.66 -29.61 7.90
CA HIS A 580 6.38 -28.87 6.68
C HIS A 580 7.15 -27.54 6.64
N ALA A 581 7.54 -27.08 5.45
CA ALA A 581 8.10 -25.76 5.25
C ALA A 581 7.16 -24.66 5.74
N LEU A 582 7.72 -23.58 6.30
CA LEU A 582 6.95 -22.43 6.76
C LEU A 582 6.33 -21.69 5.58
N PHE A 583 5.02 -21.46 5.65
CA PHE A 583 4.28 -20.63 4.70
C PHE A 583 4.74 -19.17 4.80
N LEU A 584 5.09 -18.72 6.02
CA LEU A 584 5.45 -17.33 6.35
C LEU A 584 6.90 -17.22 6.86
N PRO A 585 7.91 -17.44 5.99
CA PRO A 585 9.31 -17.56 6.39
C PRO A 585 9.99 -16.23 6.75
N ASP A 586 9.45 -15.09 6.30
CA ASP A 586 10.11 -13.77 6.39
C ASP A 586 9.97 -13.12 7.80
N ARG A 587 9.66 -13.90 8.84
CA ARG A 587 9.36 -13.44 10.21
C ARG A 587 10.39 -12.45 10.77
N ASP A 588 11.68 -12.70 10.55
CA ASP A 588 12.77 -11.89 11.09
C ASP A 588 13.42 -10.97 10.03
N LYS A 589 12.66 -10.63 8.97
CA LYS A 589 13.08 -9.79 7.84
C LYS A 589 13.32 -8.33 8.27
N THR A 590 14.59 -7.93 8.27
CA THR A 590 15.02 -6.54 8.56
C THR A 590 15.23 -5.70 7.30
N VAL A 591 15.43 -6.34 6.14
CA VAL A 591 15.70 -5.71 4.84
C VAL A 591 14.49 -5.90 3.92
N PHE A 592 14.03 -4.81 3.32
CA PHE A 592 12.98 -4.78 2.32
C PHE A 592 13.60 -4.17 1.07
N GLN A 593 13.59 -4.90 -0.04
CA GLN A 593 14.05 -4.38 -1.33
C GLN A 593 12.99 -3.43 -1.90
N GLU A 594 13.43 -2.28 -2.39
CA GLU A 594 12.58 -1.38 -3.18
C GLU A 594 12.46 -1.99 -4.59
N GLY A 595 11.23 -2.34 -5.01
CA GLY A 595 10.96 -2.96 -6.32
C GLY A 595 10.21 -4.29 -6.28
N LEU A 596 10.21 -5.03 -5.15
CA LEU A 596 9.37 -6.22 -4.98
C LEU A 596 7.90 -5.84 -4.73
N SER A 597 7.19 -5.48 -5.80
CA SER A 597 5.75 -5.24 -5.80
C SER A 597 5.11 -6.08 -6.90
N ILE A 598 4.27 -7.03 -6.51
CA ILE A 598 3.31 -7.65 -7.42
C ILE A 598 2.16 -6.64 -7.62
N GLU A 599 1.65 -6.48 -8.84
CA GLU A 599 0.39 -5.77 -9.06
C GLU A 599 -0.78 -6.75 -8.89
N ASP A 600 -1.81 -6.30 -8.16
CA ASP A 600 -2.98 -7.07 -7.72
C ASP A 600 -3.96 -6.06 -7.04
N ASP A 601 -5.17 -6.48 -6.68
CA ASP A 601 -6.30 -5.66 -6.19
C ASP A 601 -5.97 -4.73 -5.00
N HIS A 602 -4.90 -4.97 -4.24
CA HIS A 602 -4.47 -4.03 -3.19
C HIS A 602 -3.91 -2.70 -3.74
N ILE A 603 -3.44 -2.65 -4.98
CA ILE A 603 -2.69 -1.52 -5.54
C ILE A 603 -3.47 -0.18 -5.50
N PRO A 604 -4.76 -0.09 -5.87
CA PRO A 604 -5.54 1.15 -5.78
C PRO A 604 -5.74 1.64 -4.33
N PHE A 605 -5.84 0.72 -3.37
CA PHE A 605 -5.97 1.04 -1.94
C PHE A 605 -4.62 1.51 -1.36
N LEU A 606 -3.52 0.84 -1.72
CA LEU A 606 -2.15 1.21 -1.34
C LEU A 606 -1.80 2.62 -1.85
N ARG A 607 -2.06 2.89 -3.14
CA ARG A 607 -1.84 4.22 -3.77
C ARG A 607 -2.63 5.34 -3.08
N LYS A 608 -3.73 5.03 -2.40
CA LYS A 608 -4.58 5.95 -1.61
C LYS A 608 -4.26 5.95 -0.10
N GLY A 609 -3.23 5.21 0.33
CA GLY A 609 -2.69 5.25 1.69
C GLY A 609 -3.34 4.29 2.69
N VAL A 610 -3.90 3.17 2.22
CA VAL A 610 -4.35 2.06 3.06
C VAL A 610 -3.17 1.15 3.40
N ASP A 611 -3.08 0.69 4.66
CA ASP A 611 -2.08 -0.28 5.09
C ASP A 611 -2.46 -1.70 4.60
N ILE A 612 -1.57 -2.34 3.83
CA ILE A 612 -1.80 -3.64 3.16
C ILE A 612 -0.99 -4.77 3.82
N LEU A 613 -1.61 -5.91 4.11
CA LEU A 613 -0.94 -7.19 4.34
C LEU A 613 -1.29 -8.13 3.17
N HIS A 614 -0.37 -8.24 2.22
CA HIS A 614 -0.54 -9.07 1.03
C HIS A 614 -0.05 -10.49 1.30
N LEU A 615 -0.94 -11.48 1.16
CA LEU A 615 -0.72 -12.89 1.40
C LEU A 615 -0.81 -13.67 0.08
N ILE A 616 0.13 -13.38 -0.82
CA ILE A 616 0.35 -14.09 -2.10
C ILE A 616 1.70 -14.82 -2.07
N ALA A 617 1.75 -15.98 -2.74
CA ALA A 617 2.97 -16.77 -2.84
C ALA A 617 4.02 -16.10 -3.75
N SER A 618 5.31 -16.42 -3.53
CA SER A 618 6.41 -16.12 -4.44
C SER A 618 7.48 -17.23 -4.30
N PRO A 619 7.75 -18.02 -5.36
CA PRO A 619 7.07 -18.00 -6.67
C PRO A 619 5.58 -18.38 -6.57
N PHE A 620 4.83 -18.07 -7.63
CA PHE A 620 3.42 -18.45 -7.76
C PHE A 620 3.24 -19.99 -7.81
N PRO A 621 2.02 -20.51 -7.57
CA PRO A 621 1.69 -21.91 -7.81
C PRO A 621 2.08 -22.35 -9.22
N SER A 622 2.72 -23.52 -9.36
CA SER A 622 3.11 -24.07 -10.67
C SER A 622 1.93 -24.51 -11.57
N VAL A 623 0.70 -24.17 -11.18
CA VAL A 623 -0.55 -24.40 -11.90
C VAL A 623 -1.26 -23.10 -12.28
N TRP A 624 -0.82 -21.95 -11.77
CA TRP A 624 -1.43 -20.64 -11.98
C TRP A 624 -1.53 -20.28 -13.47
N HIS A 625 -2.64 -19.65 -13.87
CA HIS A 625 -3.06 -19.43 -15.27
C HIS A 625 -3.10 -20.69 -16.17
N THR A 626 -2.97 -21.92 -15.64
CA THR A 626 -3.10 -23.17 -16.42
C THR A 626 -4.41 -23.89 -16.12
N MET A 627 -4.85 -24.77 -17.03
CA MET A 627 -6.00 -25.66 -16.80
C MET A 627 -5.83 -26.62 -15.61
N ASN A 628 -4.62 -26.74 -15.04
CA ASN A 628 -4.36 -27.53 -13.84
C ASN A 628 -4.62 -26.76 -12.53
N ASP A 629 -4.97 -25.47 -12.54
CA ASP A 629 -5.47 -24.82 -11.31
C ASP A 629 -6.93 -25.20 -11.05
N ASP A 630 -7.10 -26.47 -10.68
CA ASP A 630 -8.36 -27.13 -10.43
C ASP A 630 -8.45 -27.64 -8.98
N GLY A 631 -9.62 -28.19 -8.63
CA GLY A 631 -9.84 -28.74 -7.29
C GLY A 631 -8.96 -29.95 -6.94
N ALA A 632 -8.34 -30.64 -7.90
CA ALA A 632 -7.53 -31.82 -7.65
C ALA A 632 -6.06 -31.48 -7.31
N HIS A 633 -5.56 -30.34 -7.78
CA HIS A 633 -4.20 -29.86 -7.50
C HIS A 633 -4.07 -29.04 -6.21
N LEU A 634 -5.19 -28.65 -5.59
CA LEU A 634 -5.22 -28.03 -4.26
C LEU A 634 -4.77 -29.02 -3.17
N ASP A 635 -3.77 -28.65 -2.38
CA ASP A 635 -3.48 -29.37 -1.13
C ASP A 635 -4.51 -28.96 -0.07
N LYS A 636 -5.51 -29.83 0.12
CA LYS A 636 -6.58 -29.69 1.13
C LYS A 636 -6.05 -29.36 2.53
N LYS A 637 -4.88 -29.88 2.93
CA LYS A 637 -4.31 -29.64 4.26
C LYS A 637 -3.80 -28.21 4.34
N VAL A 638 -3.05 -27.75 3.34
CA VAL A 638 -2.56 -26.37 3.26
C VAL A 638 -3.72 -25.37 3.17
N VAL A 639 -4.75 -25.66 2.38
CA VAL A 639 -5.99 -24.86 2.31
C VAL A 639 -6.66 -24.76 3.70
N ASN A 640 -6.77 -25.87 4.43
CA ASN A 640 -7.33 -25.86 5.78
C ASN A 640 -6.44 -25.15 6.80
N ASP A 641 -5.11 -25.25 6.66
CA ASP A 641 -4.14 -24.66 7.56
C ASP A 641 -4.07 -23.14 7.42
N TRP A 642 -4.12 -22.60 6.21
CA TRP A 642 -4.29 -21.16 5.98
C TRP A 642 -5.54 -20.62 6.66
N ALA A 643 -6.69 -21.29 6.48
CA ALA A 643 -7.94 -20.92 7.13
C ALA A 643 -7.84 -20.94 8.67
N VAL A 644 -7.06 -21.87 9.25
CA VAL A 644 -6.78 -21.92 10.70
C VAL A 644 -5.84 -20.78 11.15
N ILE A 645 -4.74 -20.54 10.44
CA ILE A 645 -3.73 -19.51 10.77
C ILE A 645 -4.38 -18.12 10.74
N VAL A 646 -5.13 -17.80 9.69
CA VAL A 646 -5.81 -16.50 9.58
C VAL A 646 -6.99 -16.40 10.55
N SER A 647 -7.74 -17.48 10.84
CA SER A 647 -8.74 -17.47 11.92
C SER A 647 -8.13 -17.15 13.29
N ALA A 648 -6.93 -17.67 13.57
CA ALA A 648 -6.20 -17.37 14.80
C ALA A 648 -5.71 -15.91 14.84
N PHE A 649 -5.26 -15.35 13.71
CA PHE A 649 -4.87 -13.95 13.59
C PHE A 649 -6.04 -12.98 13.82
N VAL A 650 -7.20 -13.27 13.24
CA VAL A 650 -8.43 -12.51 13.51
C VAL A 650 -8.84 -12.63 14.99
N ALA A 651 -8.70 -13.81 15.60
CA ALA A 651 -8.97 -13.99 17.02
C ALA A 651 -7.98 -13.25 17.95
N GLU A 652 -6.70 -13.10 17.57
CA GLU A 652 -5.72 -12.26 18.28
C GLU A 652 -5.97 -10.76 18.05
N TRP A 653 -6.43 -10.35 16.86
CA TRP A 653 -6.80 -8.96 16.56
C TRP A 653 -7.90 -8.44 17.50
N TYR A 654 -9.02 -9.18 17.61
CA TYR A 654 -10.18 -8.75 18.42
C TYR A 654 -10.14 -9.21 19.89
N GLY A 655 -9.16 -10.02 20.29
CA GLY A 655 -9.00 -10.51 21.67
C GLY A 655 -10.02 -11.57 22.09
N LEU A 656 -10.26 -12.56 21.22
CA LEU A 656 -11.43 -13.45 21.33
C LEU A 656 -11.27 -14.64 22.28
N GLU A 657 -10.11 -14.89 22.91
CA GLU A 657 -9.90 -16.11 23.73
C GLU A 657 -10.96 -16.38 24.81
N PRO A 658 -11.44 -15.39 25.59
CA PRO A 658 -12.48 -15.60 26.60
C PRO A 658 -13.82 -16.04 25.99
N TYR A 659 -14.03 -15.72 24.70
CA TYR A 659 -15.29 -15.89 23.97
C TYR A 659 -15.25 -17.07 22.98
N LEU A 660 -14.08 -17.67 22.73
CA LEU A 660 -13.94 -18.91 21.98
C LEU A 660 -14.49 -20.10 22.79
N THR A 661 -15.37 -20.90 22.16
CA THR A 661 -16.04 -22.05 22.78
C THR A 661 -15.30 -23.36 22.50
N GLY A 662 -15.24 -24.25 23.50
CA GLY A 662 -14.60 -25.57 23.38
C GLY A 662 -15.31 -26.53 22.42
N ASN A 663 -16.47 -26.15 21.88
CA ASN A 663 -17.20 -26.89 20.86
C ASN A 663 -17.10 -26.27 19.45
N GLY A 664 -16.39 -25.15 19.27
CA GLY A 664 -16.23 -24.47 17.98
C GLY A 664 -17.55 -23.96 17.39
N ASP A 665 -18.52 -23.62 18.24
CA ASP A 665 -19.89 -23.23 17.84
C ASP A 665 -20.58 -24.20 16.86
N GLY A 666 -20.26 -25.50 16.99
CA GLY A 666 -20.79 -26.58 16.16
C GLY A 666 -19.87 -27.01 15.02
N MET A 667 -18.81 -26.26 14.74
CA MET A 667 -17.70 -26.67 13.87
C MET A 667 -16.74 -27.61 14.62
N SER A 668 -15.86 -28.31 13.90
CA SER A 668 -14.81 -29.07 14.58
C SER A 668 -13.74 -28.10 15.10
N THR A 669 -13.47 -28.11 16.41
CA THR A 669 -12.20 -27.54 16.90
C THR A 669 -11.03 -28.40 16.44
N ILE A 670 -9.83 -27.83 16.39
CA ILE A 670 -8.61 -28.59 16.08
C ILE A 670 -8.37 -29.69 17.14
N SER A 671 -8.61 -29.38 18.42
CA SER A 671 -8.55 -30.33 19.53
C SER A 671 -9.43 -31.57 19.32
N LYS A 672 -10.65 -31.42 18.79
CA LYS A 672 -11.55 -32.56 18.49
C LYS A 672 -11.10 -33.41 17.31
N ARG A 673 -10.22 -32.91 16.43
CA ARG A 673 -9.63 -33.70 15.34
C ARG A 673 -8.54 -34.62 15.88
N LEU A 674 -7.61 -34.12 16.69
CA LEU A 674 -6.47 -34.90 17.20
C LEU A 674 -6.94 -36.17 17.95
N ASN A 675 -7.95 -36.03 18.81
CA ASN A 675 -8.56 -37.13 19.55
C ASN A 675 -9.30 -38.18 18.67
N LYS A 676 -9.43 -37.97 17.36
CA LYS A 676 -9.99 -38.96 16.40
C LYS A 676 -8.92 -39.75 15.63
N THR A 677 -7.64 -39.46 15.87
CA THR A 677 -6.49 -40.11 15.20
C THR A 677 -5.70 -41.05 16.10
N GLU A 678 -6.19 -41.32 17.32
CA GLU A 678 -5.58 -42.22 18.32
C GLU A 678 -6.45 -43.47 18.63
N LEU A 679 -7.36 -43.84 17.72
CA LEU A 679 -8.27 -45.00 17.80
C LEU A 679 -8.35 -45.75 16.46
#